data_AF-A0AAU2YQ26-F1
#
_entry.id   AF-A0AAU2YQ26-F1
#
_cell.length_a   1.000
_cell.length_b   1.000
_cell.length_c   1.000
_cell.angle_alpha   90.00
_cell.angle_beta   90.00
_cell.angle_gamma   90.00
#
_symmetry.space_group_name_H-M   'P 1'
#
loop_
_entity.id
_entity.type
_entity.pdbx_description
1 polymer ?
#
loop_
_entity_poly.entity_id
_entity_poly.type
_entity_poly.pdbx_seq_one_letter_code
_entity_poly.pdbx_strand_id
1 'polypeptide(L)'
;MLQLFALSWPTRSVRLSTVLLAFSAGVYGCGVATALLQLTYTRLYADQSGQPLSEVVGSSSYTVAPWLEELVKVSPLLLAGLYAKVRRQWGLTDFVVLGAGLGAGFGLLEAVLRYGLDTSRAIPREGGGWVIPDSLFPPYIPGLEQVLTAWLPGPTGQSAIIGPQVAETFSHLVWTALAGLGVGLLWRTRGWVRALAALPVAAASAHHAVNNYAAEKSTEQAEQWLETLNEHAWAVPLVCLAIAMTIDVYQLHSGKRTVPGVLTDAERTDGDTAAAMLRYASWRPQWTLLIALRYIRLRRSLLYATALSPPRETEPLREAVARITEQIDATDRQSAWGPEEIRTRLKAARAGTSGHRWLLLIPCVLMLPGVLFLGVGSFKSTVELQKYFTTGNGPKILMGFGIAALAWIAWQLITLLRTWQPTSIQPHGEPLAAHRFRIATALGGATTGLLLLYRGLGDAGPDGKAVPTLHLLDALDNFLVYLGFALILLSLLALFPPGGLAFAGIGAVGAGTAGAVTAQAAINTALLGTAGVVLMAAGAQGATRDSSGGNRSTTPQWLKDKWKKGRQFNSDNWPRYPANEIYLENGKYLDSYRPGKEIISRKDTQIAKIKQNTFRKNLSELIGKYKEGTKIPDTAKARMEYPHLIGKRLEGDYYLEVPVQTSPVPKWALKDAEKSGVIIRDIKGFIYKLPKG
;
A
#
# COMPACT_ATOMS: atom_id res chain seq x y z
N MET A 1 11.93 -10.72 -7.85
CA MET A 1 10.70 -11.02 -7.08
C MET A 1 9.41 -10.64 -7.84
N LEU A 2 9.24 -9.38 -8.29
CA LEU A 2 8.00 -8.94 -8.98
C LEU A 2 7.70 -9.75 -10.26
N GLN A 3 8.74 -10.13 -11.01
CA GLN A 3 8.61 -11.01 -12.17
C GLN A 3 7.98 -12.37 -11.80
N LEU A 4 8.48 -13.03 -10.75
CA LEU A 4 7.89 -14.29 -10.23
C LEU A 4 6.47 -14.09 -9.70
N PHE A 5 6.19 -12.94 -9.08
CA PHE A 5 4.84 -12.58 -8.69
C PHE A 5 3.91 -12.49 -9.91
N ALA A 6 4.33 -11.86 -11.00
CA ALA A 6 3.52 -11.78 -12.23
C ALA A 6 3.28 -13.16 -12.85
N LEU A 7 4.35 -13.95 -13.04
CA LEU A 7 4.28 -15.28 -13.67
C LEU A 7 3.42 -16.28 -12.90
N SER A 8 3.43 -16.22 -11.57
CA SER A 8 2.63 -17.09 -10.70
C SER A 8 1.12 -16.79 -10.70
N TRP A 9 0.66 -15.76 -11.44
CA TRP A 9 -0.73 -15.33 -11.47
C TRP A 9 -1.77 -16.47 -11.65
N PRO A 10 -1.58 -17.50 -12.48
CA PRO A 10 -2.60 -18.53 -12.71
C PRO A 10 -3.00 -19.34 -11.46
N THR A 11 -2.11 -19.52 -10.49
CA THR A 11 -2.32 -20.38 -9.32
C THR A 11 -2.17 -19.65 -7.98
N ARG A 12 -1.45 -18.52 -7.94
CA ARG A 12 -1.18 -17.78 -6.70
C ARG A 12 -2.46 -17.32 -6.00
N SER A 13 -2.51 -17.50 -4.67
CA SER A 13 -3.59 -17.02 -3.81
C SER A 13 -3.19 -15.78 -2.99
N VAL A 14 -1.89 -15.59 -2.73
CA VAL A 14 -1.39 -14.43 -1.97
C VAL A 14 -1.40 -13.13 -2.78
N ARG A 15 -1.56 -11.99 -2.10
CA ARG A 15 -1.49 -10.65 -2.70
C ARG A 15 -0.06 -10.12 -2.73
N LEU A 16 0.17 -9.12 -3.58
CA LEU A 16 1.46 -8.44 -3.69
C LEU A 16 1.93 -7.89 -2.34
N SER A 17 1.02 -7.27 -1.56
CA SER A 17 1.40 -6.73 -0.25
C SER A 17 1.85 -7.81 0.74
N THR A 18 1.40 -9.05 0.62
CA THR A 18 1.90 -10.16 1.48
C THR A 18 3.29 -10.59 1.02
N VAL A 19 3.57 -10.56 -0.29
CA VAL A 19 4.91 -10.81 -0.84
C VAL A 19 5.90 -9.70 -0.46
N LEU A 20 5.49 -8.43 -0.50
CA LEU A 20 6.29 -7.29 -0.03
C LEU A 20 6.54 -7.34 1.49
N LEU A 21 5.59 -7.86 2.26
CA LEU A 21 5.78 -8.12 3.70
C LEU A 21 6.76 -9.27 3.94
N ALA A 22 6.74 -10.32 3.11
CA ALA A 22 7.73 -11.39 3.17
C ALA A 22 9.13 -10.86 2.84
N PHE A 23 9.25 -10.01 1.82
CA PHE A 23 10.49 -9.27 1.54
C PHE A 23 10.97 -8.44 2.74
N SER A 24 10.07 -7.68 3.37
CA SER A 24 10.41 -6.89 4.55
C SER A 24 10.81 -7.77 5.75
N ALA A 25 10.16 -8.91 5.93
CA ALA A 25 10.54 -9.90 6.93
C ALA A 25 11.90 -10.53 6.63
N GLY A 26 12.28 -10.67 5.36
CA GLY A 26 13.62 -11.08 4.94
C GLY A 26 14.70 -10.09 5.37
N VAL A 27 14.46 -8.79 5.13
CA VAL A 27 15.34 -7.69 5.58
C VAL A 27 15.43 -7.67 7.11
N TYR A 28 14.32 -7.38 7.79
CA TYR A 28 14.37 -7.03 9.21
C TYR A 28 14.27 -8.25 10.13
N GLY A 29 13.44 -9.23 9.78
CA GLY A 29 13.26 -10.43 10.61
C GLY A 29 14.45 -11.39 10.47
N CYS A 30 14.65 -11.91 9.25
CA CYS A 30 15.66 -12.91 8.97
C CYS A 30 17.07 -12.33 9.08
N GLY A 31 17.33 -11.16 8.49
CA GLY A 31 18.64 -10.50 8.57
C GLY A 31 19.14 -10.28 10.00
N VAL A 32 18.29 -9.70 10.86
CA VAL A 32 18.65 -9.43 12.26
C VAL A 32 18.81 -10.72 13.06
N ALA A 33 17.92 -11.70 12.87
CA ALA A 33 18.03 -12.99 13.53
C ALA A 33 19.32 -13.72 13.15
N THR A 34 19.67 -13.75 11.87
CA THR A 34 20.94 -14.32 11.39
C THR A 34 22.13 -13.61 12.03
N ALA A 35 22.16 -12.27 11.99
CA ALA A 35 23.29 -11.51 12.53
C ALA A 35 23.52 -11.83 14.02
N LEU A 36 22.45 -11.86 14.82
CA LEU A 36 22.54 -12.20 16.25
C LEU A 36 22.99 -13.64 16.48
N LEU A 37 22.46 -14.59 15.71
CA LEU A 37 22.82 -16.00 15.84
C LEU A 37 24.27 -16.27 15.41
N GLN A 38 24.73 -15.67 14.31
CA GLN A 38 26.12 -15.77 13.86
C GLN A 38 27.08 -15.14 14.87
N LEU A 39 26.79 -13.93 15.36
CA LEU A 39 27.60 -13.26 16.39
C LEU A 39 27.70 -14.08 17.69
N THR A 40 26.58 -14.68 18.11
CA THR A 40 26.54 -15.52 19.31
C THR A 40 27.33 -16.81 19.08
N TYR A 41 27.12 -17.47 17.94
CA TYR A 41 27.78 -18.72 17.59
C TYR A 41 29.30 -18.56 17.49
N THR A 42 29.79 -17.59 16.73
CA THR A 42 31.24 -17.40 16.50
C THR A 42 31.97 -17.03 17.78
N ARG A 43 31.36 -16.21 18.65
CA ARG A 43 31.96 -15.85 19.94
C ARG A 43 32.00 -17.04 20.91
N LEU A 44 30.90 -17.78 21.05
CA LEU A 44 30.86 -18.95 21.92
C LEU A 44 31.83 -20.03 21.43
N TYR A 45 31.89 -20.26 20.12
CA TYR A 45 32.80 -21.25 19.56
C TYR A 45 34.26 -20.83 19.70
N ALA A 46 34.61 -19.55 19.48
CA ALA A 46 35.97 -19.05 19.71
C ALA A 46 36.39 -19.19 21.17
N ASP A 47 35.51 -18.83 22.12
CA ASP A 47 35.75 -18.96 23.56
C ASP A 47 35.96 -20.43 23.97
N GLN A 48 35.14 -21.35 23.45
CA GLN A 48 35.23 -22.77 23.78
C GLN A 48 36.39 -23.51 23.10
N SER A 49 36.73 -23.14 21.86
CA SER A 49 37.78 -23.79 21.06
C SER A 49 39.17 -23.21 21.31
N GLY A 50 39.26 -22.00 21.87
CA GLY A 50 40.50 -21.25 22.00
C GLY A 50 41.04 -20.69 20.67
N GLN A 51 40.29 -20.83 19.57
CA GLN A 51 40.70 -20.30 18.26
C GLN A 51 40.50 -18.78 18.18
N PRO A 52 41.34 -18.06 17.41
CA PRO A 52 41.12 -16.65 17.11
C PRO A 52 39.74 -16.44 16.47
N LEU A 53 39.02 -15.40 16.90
CA LEU A 53 37.68 -15.09 16.39
C LEU A 53 37.64 -14.93 14.87
N SER A 54 38.69 -14.37 14.26
CA SER A 54 38.79 -14.22 12.80
C SER A 54 38.85 -15.57 12.06
N GLU A 55 39.51 -16.58 12.63
CA GLU A 55 39.59 -17.92 12.06
C GLU A 55 38.24 -18.65 12.17
N VAL A 56 37.56 -18.50 13.30
CA VAL A 56 36.20 -19.02 13.49
C VAL A 56 35.22 -18.35 12.53
N VAL A 57 35.30 -17.02 12.37
CA VAL A 57 34.47 -16.28 11.40
C VAL A 57 34.75 -16.74 9.97
N GLY A 58 36.02 -16.83 9.58
CA GLY A 58 36.43 -17.28 8.25
C GLY A 58 35.92 -18.68 7.94
N SER A 59 36.17 -19.66 8.82
CA SER A 59 35.73 -21.04 8.63
C SER A 59 34.21 -21.21 8.70
N SER A 60 33.53 -20.49 9.60
CA SER A 60 32.06 -20.56 9.73
C SER A 60 31.32 -19.94 8.54
N SER A 61 31.92 -18.98 7.84
CA SER A 61 31.32 -18.26 6.70
C SER A 61 30.85 -19.19 5.56
N TYR A 62 31.51 -20.33 5.37
CA TYR A 62 31.18 -21.32 4.34
C TYR A 62 30.76 -22.70 4.90
N THR A 63 30.92 -22.96 6.20
CA THR A 63 30.52 -24.25 6.81
C THR A 63 29.17 -24.19 7.52
N VAL A 64 28.94 -23.18 8.36
CA VAL A 64 27.78 -23.10 9.26
C VAL A 64 26.84 -21.98 8.87
N ALA A 65 27.38 -20.80 8.55
CA ALA A 65 26.62 -19.61 8.19
C ALA A 65 25.62 -19.85 7.05
N PRO A 66 25.96 -20.51 5.93
CA PRO A 66 25.04 -20.72 4.81
C PRO A 66 23.80 -21.52 5.21
N TRP A 67 23.99 -22.57 6.01
CA TRP A 67 22.91 -23.43 6.51
C TRP A 67 22.01 -22.69 7.49
N LEU A 68 22.64 -21.99 8.45
CA LEU A 68 21.92 -21.18 9.41
C LEU A 68 21.07 -20.11 8.69
N GLU A 69 21.65 -19.44 7.71
CA GLU A 69 20.99 -18.41 6.93
C GLU A 69 19.78 -18.92 6.17
N GLU A 70 19.92 -19.99 5.39
CA GLU A 70 18.80 -20.52 4.62
C GLU A 70 17.68 -21.05 5.54
N LEU A 71 18.02 -21.65 6.68
CA LEU A 71 17.04 -22.06 7.68
C LEU A 71 16.30 -20.87 8.31
N VAL A 72 17.03 -19.81 8.68
CA VAL A 72 16.44 -18.58 9.21
C VAL A 72 15.56 -17.90 8.16
N LYS A 73 16.02 -17.81 6.90
CA LYS A 73 15.29 -17.23 5.77
C LYS A 73 13.94 -17.91 5.54
N VAL A 74 13.85 -19.24 5.65
CA VAL A 74 12.58 -19.96 5.49
C VAL A 74 11.74 -20.06 6.76
N SER A 75 12.29 -19.72 7.92
CA SER A 75 11.57 -19.80 9.20
C SER A 75 10.24 -19.04 9.22
N PRO A 76 10.05 -17.87 8.58
CA PRO A 76 8.74 -17.22 8.55
C PRO A 76 7.68 -18.04 7.81
N LEU A 77 8.07 -18.83 6.79
CA LEU A 77 7.15 -19.73 6.09
C LEU A 77 6.82 -20.97 6.92
N LEU A 78 7.80 -21.52 7.63
CA LEU A 78 7.59 -22.62 8.58
C LEU A 78 6.61 -22.20 9.67
N LEU A 79 6.87 -21.05 10.30
CA LEU A 79 6.00 -20.49 11.35
C LEU A 79 4.60 -20.20 10.80
N ALA A 80 4.49 -19.60 9.61
CA ALA A 80 3.20 -19.38 8.94
C ALA A 80 2.43 -20.70 8.75
N GLY A 81 3.11 -21.75 8.28
CA GLY A 81 2.54 -23.08 8.04
C GLY A 81 2.15 -23.88 9.28
N LEU A 82 2.61 -23.50 10.49
CA LEU A 82 2.11 -24.08 11.75
C LEU A 82 0.59 -23.89 11.91
N TYR A 83 0.02 -22.86 11.28
CA TYR A 83 -1.40 -22.58 11.35
C TYR A 83 -2.09 -23.37 10.25
N ALA A 84 -2.92 -24.33 10.67
CA ALA A 84 -3.63 -25.22 9.77
C ALA A 84 -4.33 -24.45 8.63
N LYS A 85 -5.00 -23.34 8.97
CA LYS A 85 -5.66 -22.44 8.02
C LYS A 85 -4.73 -21.93 6.91
N VAL A 86 -3.52 -21.47 7.27
CA VAL A 86 -2.55 -20.94 6.32
C VAL A 86 -2.02 -22.06 5.41
N ARG A 87 -1.48 -23.14 5.99
CA ARG A 87 -0.91 -24.23 5.18
C ARG A 87 -1.90 -24.95 4.28
N ARG A 88 -3.19 -24.94 4.62
CA ARG A 88 -4.26 -25.56 3.82
C ARG A 88 -4.76 -24.62 2.73
N GLN A 89 -4.76 -23.31 2.96
CA GLN A 89 -5.28 -22.31 2.03
C GLN A 89 -4.24 -21.76 1.04
N TRP A 90 -2.96 -22.10 1.20
CA TRP A 90 -1.91 -21.73 0.26
C TRP A 90 -1.60 -22.88 -0.69
N GLY A 91 -1.32 -22.55 -1.95
CA GLY A 91 -0.75 -23.45 -2.94
C GLY A 91 0.76 -23.59 -2.77
N LEU A 92 1.39 -24.55 -3.45
CA LEU A 92 2.86 -24.63 -3.51
C LEU A 92 3.47 -23.37 -4.12
N THR A 93 2.77 -22.78 -5.08
CA THR A 93 3.16 -21.54 -5.76
C THR A 93 3.33 -20.39 -4.76
N ASP A 94 2.45 -20.31 -3.75
CA ASP A 94 2.51 -19.26 -2.74
C ASP A 94 3.79 -19.37 -1.91
N PHE A 95 4.22 -20.58 -1.54
CA PHE A 95 5.46 -20.80 -0.78
C PHE A 95 6.72 -20.44 -1.58
N VAL A 96 6.77 -20.79 -2.87
CA VAL A 96 7.88 -20.42 -3.76
C VAL A 96 8.03 -18.90 -3.89
N VAL A 97 6.92 -18.20 -4.16
CA VAL A 97 6.93 -16.73 -4.35
C VAL A 97 7.25 -16.00 -3.04
N LEU A 98 6.72 -16.46 -1.91
CA LEU A 98 7.04 -15.86 -0.61
C LEU A 98 8.49 -16.16 -0.19
N GLY A 99 9.01 -17.36 -0.48
CA GLY A 99 10.41 -17.72 -0.29
C GLY A 99 11.35 -16.83 -1.09
N ALA A 100 11.05 -16.65 -2.39
CA ALA A 100 11.77 -15.70 -3.24
C ALA A 100 11.74 -14.27 -2.69
N GLY A 101 10.62 -13.85 -2.09
CA GLY A 101 10.50 -12.56 -1.41
C GLY A 101 11.43 -12.45 -0.20
N LEU A 102 11.41 -13.45 0.69
CA LEU A 102 12.27 -13.52 1.88
C LEU A 102 13.76 -13.47 1.52
N GLY A 103 14.18 -14.30 0.56
CA GLY A 103 15.57 -14.33 0.09
C GLY A 103 16.00 -13.01 -0.56
N ALA A 104 15.13 -12.41 -1.38
CA ALA A 104 15.41 -11.12 -1.99
C ALA A 104 15.55 -9.98 -0.95
N GLY A 105 14.74 -10.01 0.11
CA GLY A 105 14.84 -9.05 1.20
C GLY A 105 16.14 -9.21 1.97
N PHE A 106 16.48 -10.44 2.35
CA PHE A 106 17.73 -10.75 3.03
C PHE A 106 18.96 -10.32 2.21
N GLY A 107 19.03 -10.76 0.95
CA GLY A 107 20.17 -10.43 0.09
C GLY A 107 20.30 -8.94 -0.22
N LEU A 108 19.19 -8.20 -0.25
CA LEU A 108 19.26 -6.74 -0.36
C LEU A 108 19.85 -6.12 0.90
N LEU A 109 19.47 -6.60 2.09
CA LEU A 109 20.08 -6.12 3.34
C LEU A 109 21.59 -6.35 3.31
N GLU A 110 22.05 -7.54 2.93
CA GLU A 110 23.48 -7.85 2.82
C GLU A 110 24.19 -6.88 1.87
N ALA A 111 23.66 -6.67 0.67
CA ALA A 111 24.24 -5.75 -0.30
C ALA A 111 24.27 -4.30 0.22
N VAL A 112 23.22 -3.85 0.90
CA VAL A 112 23.14 -2.52 1.49
C VAL A 112 24.13 -2.35 2.64
N LEU A 113 24.30 -3.36 3.49
CA LEU A 113 25.29 -3.34 4.57
C LEU A 113 26.72 -3.33 4.04
N ARG A 114 26.97 -4.03 2.92
CA ARG A 114 28.30 -4.13 2.31
C ARG A 114 28.68 -2.88 1.50
N TYR A 115 27.74 -2.31 0.74
CA TYR A 115 28.06 -1.30 -0.28
C TYR A 115 27.25 0.00 -0.20
N GLY A 116 26.23 0.09 0.67
CA GLY A 116 25.29 1.22 0.69
C GLY A 116 25.89 2.59 1.00
N LEU A 117 27.17 2.62 1.39
CA LEU A 117 27.88 3.81 1.86
C LEU A 117 29.08 4.17 0.97
N ASP A 118 29.33 3.40 -0.09
CA ASP A 118 30.48 3.55 -0.98
C ASP A 118 30.23 4.43 -2.20
N THR A 119 29.19 5.27 -2.15
CA THR A 119 28.77 6.15 -3.25
C THR A 119 29.86 7.13 -3.68
N SER A 120 30.73 7.55 -2.76
CA SER A 120 31.87 8.42 -3.02
C SER A 120 32.98 7.73 -3.81
N ARG A 121 33.13 6.41 -3.61
CA ARG A 121 34.07 5.53 -4.31
C ARG A 121 33.49 5.02 -5.64
N ALA A 122 32.17 5.08 -5.79
CA ALA A 122 31.46 4.58 -6.96
C ALA A 122 31.82 5.34 -8.26
N ILE A 123 32.30 4.57 -9.24
CA ILE A 123 32.65 5.05 -10.57
C ILE A 123 31.52 4.66 -11.53
N PRO A 124 30.83 5.63 -12.18
CA PRO A 124 29.80 5.33 -13.16
C PRO A 124 30.41 4.67 -14.41
N ARG A 125 29.67 3.77 -15.06
CA ARG A 125 30.05 3.15 -16.34
C ARG A 125 29.23 3.73 -17.48
N GLU A 126 29.79 3.73 -18.69
CA GLU A 126 29.11 4.23 -19.91
C GLU A 126 27.84 3.44 -20.23
N GLY A 127 27.79 2.16 -19.90
CA GLY A 127 26.60 1.30 -20.04
C GLY A 127 25.59 1.40 -18.90
N GLY A 128 25.75 2.36 -17.98
CA GLY A 128 24.97 2.56 -16.76
C GLY A 128 25.41 1.69 -15.58
N GLY A 129 24.83 1.96 -14.39
CA GLY A 129 25.30 1.38 -13.13
C GLY A 129 26.63 1.96 -12.63
N TRP A 130 27.19 1.34 -11.58
CA TRP A 130 28.38 1.81 -10.88
C TRP A 130 29.31 0.65 -10.53
N VAL A 131 30.61 0.95 -10.45
CA VAL A 131 31.63 0.02 -9.96
C VAL A 131 32.28 0.60 -8.71
N ILE A 132 32.49 -0.24 -7.69
CA ILE A 132 33.23 0.15 -6.47
C ILE A 132 34.63 -0.44 -6.56
N PRO A 133 35.68 0.38 -6.72
CA PRO A 133 37.04 -0.09 -6.98
C PRO A 133 37.70 -0.64 -5.70
N ASP A 134 37.45 -1.92 -5.40
CA ASP A 134 37.99 -2.62 -4.22
C ASP A 134 38.97 -3.76 -4.58
N SER A 135 39.00 -4.21 -5.83
CA SER A 135 39.86 -5.32 -6.27
C SER A 135 40.07 -5.31 -7.79
N LEU A 136 40.82 -6.29 -8.32
CA LEU A 136 40.98 -6.54 -9.75
C LEU A 136 39.66 -6.86 -10.47
N PHE A 137 38.68 -7.40 -9.73
CA PHE A 137 37.32 -7.69 -10.21
C PHE A 137 36.32 -6.94 -9.33
N PRO A 138 36.18 -5.62 -9.54
CA PRO A 138 35.44 -4.79 -8.62
C PRO A 138 33.93 -5.09 -8.70
N PRO A 139 33.21 -5.03 -7.57
CA PRO A 139 31.76 -5.24 -7.55
C PRO A 139 31.04 -4.17 -8.39
N TYR A 140 30.07 -4.65 -9.16
CA TYR A 140 29.19 -3.85 -10.02
C TYR A 140 27.80 -3.73 -9.38
N ILE A 141 27.29 -2.50 -9.31
CA ILE A 141 25.93 -2.17 -8.86
C ILE A 141 25.12 -1.77 -10.08
N PRO A 142 24.08 -2.53 -10.47
CA PRO A 142 23.28 -2.23 -11.65
C PRO A 142 22.43 -0.97 -11.44
N GLY A 143 22.29 -0.17 -12.50
CA GLY A 143 21.39 0.98 -12.53
C GLY A 143 19.93 0.58 -12.71
N LEU A 144 19.03 1.57 -12.63
CA LEU A 144 17.59 1.33 -12.72
C LEU A 144 17.18 0.65 -14.04
N GLU A 145 17.77 1.08 -15.16
CA GLU A 145 17.48 0.51 -16.47
C GLU A 145 17.88 -0.97 -16.53
N GLN A 146 19.08 -1.31 -16.06
CA GLN A 146 19.59 -2.69 -16.03
C GLN A 146 18.73 -3.56 -15.12
N VAL A 147 18.30 -3.05 -13.96
CA VAL A 147 17.38 -3.75 -13.07
C VAL A 147 16.01 -3.98 -13.73
N LEU A 148 15.49 -3.01 -14.50
CA LEU A 148 14.17 -3.14 -15.12
C LEU A 148 14.17 -4.06 -16.36
N THR A 149 15.30 -4.19 -17.04
CA THR A 149 15.44 -5.00 -18.26
C THR A 149 16.03 -6.39 -18.02
N ALA A 150 16.68 -6.63 -16.89
CA ALA A 150 17.28 -7.92 -16.57
C ALA A 150 16.27 -8.93 -15.98
N TRP A 151 16.58 -10.21 -16.18
CA TRP A 151 15.86 -11.32 -15.58
C TRP A 151 16.37 -11.57 -14.16
N LEU A 152 15.49 -11.45 -13.16
CA LEU A 152 15.79 -11.63 -11.74
C LEU A 152 17.07 -10.91 -11.27
N PRO A 153 17.17 -9.58 -11.48
CA PRO A 153 18.39 -8.82 -11.19
C PRO A 153 18.78 -8.91 -9.72
N GLY A 154 20.05 -9.23 -9.48
CA GLY A 154 20.71 -9.11 -8.21
C GLY A 154 20.98 -7.64 -7.85
N PRO A 155 21.09 -7.32 -6.55
CA PRO A 155 21.46 -5.97 -6.10
C PRO A 155 22.91 -5.61 -6.43
N THR A 156 23.75 -6.62 -6.70
CA THR A 156 25.18 -6.52 -7.02
C THR A 156 25.55 -7.65 -7.98
N GLY A 157 26.62 -7.48 -8.75
CA GLY A 157 27.29 -8.53 -9.53
C GLY A 157 28.80 -8.28 -9.63
N GLN A 158 29.52 -9.10 -10.38
CA GLN A 158 30.94 -8.91 -10.66
C GLN A 158 31.14 -8.14 -11.97
N SER A 159 32.04 -7.15 -11.99
CA SER A 159 32.35 -6.41 -13.22
C SER A 159 33.14 -7.29 -14.19
N ALA A 160 32.60 -7.53 -15.39
CA ALA A 160 33.38 -8.14 -16.48
C ALA A 160 34.46 -7.15 -16.98
N ILE A 161 35.65 -7.65 -17.33
CA ILE A 161 36.73 -6.81 -17.92
C ILE A 161 36.38 -6.41 -19.36
N ILE A 162 35.65 -7.28 -20.09
CA ILE A 162 35.28 -7.11 -21.49
C ILE A 162 33.79 -7.48 -21.65
N GLY A 163 33.00 -6.61 -22.31
CA GLY A 163 31.60 -6.86 -22.65
C GLY A 163 30.58 -5.99 -21.89
N PRO A 164 29.29 -6.03 -22.30
CA PRO A 164 28.24 -5.26 -21.65
C PRO A 164 27.96 -5.78 -20.24
N GLN A 165 27.88 -4.87 -19.26
CA GLN A 165 27.59 -5.22 -17.88
C GLN A 165 26.09 -5.50 -17.72
N VAL A 166 25.75 -6.71 -17.28
CA VAL A 166 24.36 -7.13 -17.05
C VAL A 166 24.17 -7.37 -15.56
N ALA A 167 22.99 -7.04 -15.02
CA ALA A 167 22.66 -7.41 -13.67
C ALA A 167 22.62 -8.95 -13.56
N GLU A 168 23.48 -9.51 -12.71
CA GLU A 168 23.52 -10.96 -12.47
C GLU A 168 22.21 -11.48 -11.87
N THR A 169 22.02 -12.80 -11.92
CA THR A 169 20.88 -13.44 -11.28
C THR A 169 20.98 -13.30 -9.76
N PHE A 170 19.88 -12.93 -9.10
CA PHE A 170 19.85 -12.75 -7.65
C PHE A 170 19.93 -14.10 -6.89
N SER A 171 21.12 -14.51 -6.45
CA SER A 171 21.38 -15.80 -5.80
C SER A 171 20.52 -16.06 -4.55
N HIS A 172 20.41 -15.12 -3.60
CA HIS A 172 19.55 -15.33 -2.42
C HIS A 172 18.08 -15.51 -2.77
N LEU A 173 17.58 -14.82 -3.81
CA LEU A 173 16.23 -15.04 -4.30
C LEU A 173 16.09 -16.47 -4.83
N VAL A 174 17.08 -16.95 -5.58
CA VAL A 174 17.09 -18.31 -6.16
C VAL A 174 17.10 -19.38 -5.07
N TRP A 175 18.06 -19.32 -4.14
CA TRP A 175 18.19 -20.31 -3.07
C TRP A 175 16.93 -20.36 -2.19
N THR A 176 16.40 -19.21 -1.78
CA THR A 176 15.23 -19.20 -0.91
C THR A 176 13.92 -19.49 -1.68
N ALA A 177 13.85 -19.29 -3.00
CA ALA A 177 12.74 -19.79 -3.82
C ALA A 177 12.71 -21.33 -3.85
N LEU A 178 13.87 -21.96 -4.02
CA LEU A 178 14.04 -23.41 -3.96
C LEU A 178 13.72 -23.95 -2.57
N ALA A 179 14.26 -23.36 -1.51
CA ALA A 179 13.94 -23.73 -0.14
C ALA A 179 12.45 -23.51 0.19
N GLY A 180 11.83 -22.46 -0.39
CA GLY A 180 10.39 -22.20 -0.34
C GLY A 180 9.56 -23.32 -0.93
N LEU A 181 9.97 -23.90 -2.07
CA LEU A 181 9.34 -25.12 -2.61
C LEU A 181 9.41 -26.26 -1.60
N GLY A 182 10.58 -26.47 -0.98
CA GLY A 182 10.77 -27.46 0.10
C GLY A 182 9.79 -27.27 1.24
N VAL A 183 9.65 -26.06 1.78
CA VAL A 183 8.67 -25.75 2.84
C VAL A 183 7.22 -25.98 2.37
N GLY A 184 6.91 -25.65 1.11
CA GLY A 184 5.61 -25.95 0.53
C GLY A 184 5.33 -27.45 0.52
N LEU A 185 6.28 -28.26 0.06
CA LEU A 185 6.19 -29.72 0.06
C LEU A 185 6.01 -30.26 1.48
N LEU A 186 6.77 -29.74 2.46
CA LEU A 186 6.67 -30.13 3.87
C LEU A 186 5.23 -30.02 4.37
N TRP A 187 4.58 -28.89 4.12
CA TRP A 187 3.25 -28.59 4.64
C TRP A 187 2.10 -29.20 3.83
N ARG A 188 2.27 -29.33 2.52
CA ARG A 188 1.19 -29.72 1.59
C ARG A 188 1.15 -31.22 1.33
N THR A 189 2.26 -31.93 1.52
CA THR A 189 2.34 -33.38 1.29
C THR A 189 2.19 -34.18 2.58
N ARG A 190 1.98 -35.50 2.44
CA ARG A 190 1.78 -36.46 3.53
C ARG A 190 2.67 -37.68 3.32
N GLY A 191 2.87 -38.46 4.39
CA GLY A 191 3.64 -39.70 4.34
C GLY A 191 5.12 -39.46 3.98
N TRP A 192 5.73 -40.44 3.31
CA TRP A 192 7.16 -40.43 2.95
C TRP A 192 7.53 -39.30 1.96
N VAL A 193 6.58 -38.85 1.13
CA VAL A 193 6.79 -37.73 0.19
C VAL A 193 7.19 -36.45 0.93
N ARG A 194 6.76 -36.30 2.18
CA ARG A 194 7.17 -35.18 3.04
C ARG A 194 8.68 -35.16 3.29
N ALA A 195 9.36 -36.31 3.30
CA ALA A 195 10.81 -36.37 3.47
C ALA A 195 11.54 -35.69 2.29
N LEU A 196 10.96 -35.70 1.09
CA LEU A 196 11.51 -35.00 -0.08
C LEU A 196 11.55 -33.47 0.11
N ALA A 197 10.81 -32.92 1.07
CA ALA A 197 10.85 -31.50 1.41
C ALA A 197 12.22 -31.01 1.91
N ALA A 198 13.05 -31.92 2.44
CA ALA A 198 14.40 -31.58 2.89
C ALA A 198 15.36 -31.33 1.72
N LEU A 199 15.14 -31.96 0.56
CA LEU A 199 16.06 -31.89 -0.58
C LEU A 199 16.22 -30.46 -1.12
N PRO A 200 15.15 -29.68 -1.40
CA PRO A 200 15.31 -28.30 -1.86
C PRO A 200 16.00 -27.39 -0.85
N VAL A 201 15.74 -27.59 0.45
CA VAL A 201 16.37 -26.79 1.52
C VAL A 201 17.86 -27.13 1.61
N ALA A 202 18.21 -28.41 1.62
CA ALA A 202 19.61 -28.85 1.65
C ALA A 202 20.38 -28.41 0.40
N ALA A 203 19.77 -28.50 -0.79
CA ALA A 203 20.36 -28.04 -2.04
C ALA A 203 20.61 -26.53 -2.05
N ALA A 204 19.65 -25.73 -1.53
CA ALA A 204 19.83 -24.29 -1.37
C ALA A 204 20.99 -23.96 -0.42
N SER A 205 21.04 -24.60 0.74
CA SER A 205 22.13 -24.41 1.72
C SER A 205 23.50 -24.85 1.18
N ALA A 206 23.56 -25.98 0.47
CA ALA A 206 24.79 -26.49 -0.12
C ALA A 206 25.31 -25.58 -1.24
N HIS A 207 24.43 -25.12 -2.14
CA HIS A 207 24.80 -24.15 -3.17
C HIS A 207 25.32 -22.85 -2.55
N HIS A 208 24.64 -22.33 -1.53
CA HIS A 208 25.10 -21.15 -0.79
C HIS A 208 26.47 -21.40 -0.11
N ALA A 209 26.68 -22.58 0.47
CA ALA A 209 27.98 -22.93 1.06
C ALA A 209 29.12 -22.99 0.03
N VAL A 210 28.87 -23.57 -1.14
CA VAL A 210 29.83 -23.59 -2.25
C VAL A 210 30.14 -22.17 -2.72
N ASN A 211 29.13 -21.31 -2.85
CA ASN A 211 29.31 -19.90 -3.22
C ASN A 211 30.24 -19.18 -2.24
N ASN A 212 30.03 -19.34 -0.93
CA ASN A 212 30.88 -18.70 0.08
C ASN A 212 32.27 -19.32 0.15
N TYR A 213 32.39 -20.63 -0.04
CA TYR A 213 33.68 -21.32 -0.06
C TYR A 213 34.55 -20.88 -1.24
N ALA A 214 33.98 -20.79 -2.44
CA ALA A 214 34.69 -20.32 -3.62
C ALA A 214 35.18 -18.86 -3.45
N ALA A 215 34.38 -18.00 -2.83
CA ALA A 215 34.76 -16.62 -2.54
C ALA A 215 35.92 -16.51 -1.52
N GLU A 216 36.03 -17.44 -0.57
CA GLU A 216 37.05 -17.41 0.50
C GLU A 216 38.35 -18.15 0.13
N LYS A 217 38.27 -19.26 -0.59
CA LYS A 217 39.41 -20.16 -0.84
C LYS A 217 39.86 -20.24 -2.30
N SER A 218 39.09 -19.72 -3.26
CA SER A 218 39.44 -19.62 -4.70
C SER A 218 40.18 -20.87 -5.24
N THR A 219 39.58 -22.05 -5.04
CA THR A 219 40.12 -23.30 -5.59
C THR A 219 39.47 -23.60 -6.94
N GLU A 220 40.27 -24.05 -7.91
CA GLU A 220 39.82 -24.33 -9.28
C GLU A 220 38.58 -25.24 -9.33
N GLN A 221 38.54 -26.26 -8.46
CA GLN A 221 37.41 -27.18 -8.38
C GLN A 221 36.13 -26.50 -7.86
N ALA A 222 36.23 -25.64 -6.84
CA ALA A 222 35.05 -24.97 -6.30
C ALA A 222 34.52 -23.90 -7.26
N GLU A 223 35.41 -23.19 -7.96
CA GLU A 223 35.07 -22.22 -8.99
C GLU A 223 34.34 -22.90 -10.16
N GLN A 224 34.85 -24.03 -10.65
CA GLN A 224 34.21 -24.79 -11.73
C GLN A 224 32.81 -25.30 -11.36
N TRP A 225 32.64 -25.78 -10.12
CA TRP A 225 31.32 -26.18 -9.60
C TRP A 225 30.37 -24.99 -9.53
N LEU A 226 30.84 -23.86 -9.00
CA LEU A 226 30.04 -22.66 -8.87
C LEU A 226 29.66 -22.07 -10.23
N GLU A 227 30.57 -22.06 -11.21
CA GLU A 227 30.30 -21.64 -12.59
C GLU A 227 29.17 -22.46 -13.19
N THR A 228 29.27 -23.79 -13.13
CA THR A 228 28.22 -24.72 -13.63
C THR A 228 26.86 -24.47 -12.97
N LEU A 229 26.85 -24.24 -11.66
CA LEU A 229 25.62 -23.98 -10.90
C LEU A 229 25.02 -22.59 -11.24
N ASN A 230 25.87 -21.57 -11.41
CA ASN A 230 25.46 -20.21 -11.71
C ASN A 230 24.94 -20.05 -13.14
N GLU A 231 25.50 -20.78 -14.11
CA GLU A 231 24.97 -20.86 -15.49
C GLU A 231 23.48 -21.21 -15.54
N HIS A 232 23.01 -22.02 -14.59
CA HIS A 232 21.64 -22.53 -14.54
C HIS A 232 20.78 -21.88 -13.44
N ALA A 233 21.37 -21.05 -12.58
CA ALA A 233 20.70 -20.47 -11.42
C ALA A 233 19.45 -19.64 -11.80
N TRP A 234 19.50 -18.95 -12.95
CA TRP A 234 18.39 -18.14 -13.45
C TRP A 234 17.11 -18.94 -13.75
N ALA A 235 17.26 -20.23 -14.10
CA ALA A 235 16.16 -21.13 -14.44
C ALA A 235 15.56 -21.80 -13.20
N VAL A 236 16.30 -21.91 -12.09
CA VAL A 236 15.86 -22.62 -10.89
C VAL A 236 14.52 -22.10 -10.34
N PRO A 237 14.27 -20.79 -10.18
CA PRO A 237 12.96 -20.30 -9.73
C PRO A 237 11.83 -20.59 -10.72
N LEU A 238 12.12 -20.64 -12.03
CA LEU A 238 11.14 -21.01 -13.06
C LEU A 238 10.77 -22.48 -12.98
N VAL A 239 11.76 -23.36 -12.79
CA VAL A 239 11.52 -24.80 -12.57
C VAL A 239 10.71 -25.02 -11.29
N CYS A 240 11.06 -24.34 -10.20
CA CYS A 240 10.29 -24.40 -8.95
C CYS A 240 8.84 -23.94 -9.14
N LEU A 241 8.63 -22.83 -9.86
CA LEU A 241 7.29 -22.35 -10.21
C LEU A 241 6.56 -23.31 -11.13
N ALA A 242 7.19 -23.87 -12.14
CA ALA A 242 6.56 -24.80 -13.08
C ALA A 242 6.06 -26.06 -12.35
N ILE A 243 6.89 -26.64 -11.48
CA ILE A 243 6.52 -27.79 -10.62
C ILE A 243 5.34 -27.40 -9.72
N ALA A 244 5.46 -26.30 -8.99
CA ALA A 244 4.43 -25.83 -8.05
C ALA A 244 3.10 -25.53 -8.76
N MET A 245 3.15 -24.83 -9.90
CA MET A 245 2.00 -24.45 -10.70
C MET A 245 1.33 -25.67 -11.31
N THR A 246 2.08 -26.66 -11.81
CA THR A 246 1.49 -27.88 -12.38
C THR A 246 0.61 -28.61 -11.34
N ILE A 247 1.14 -28.78 -10.13
CA ILE A 247 0.41 -29.40 -9.02
C ILE A 247 -0.80 -28.56 -8.60
N ASP A 248 -0.60 -27.25 -8.47
CA ASP A 248 -1.64 -26.33 -8.03
C ASP A 248 -2.76 -26.17 -9.07
N VAL A 249 -2.44 -26.14 -10.37
CA VAL A 249 -3.41 -26.15 -11.48
C VAL A 249 -4.30 -27.37 -11.39
N TYR A 250 -3.73 -28.57 -11.22
CA TYR A 250 -4.50 -29.80 -11.08
C TYR A 250 -5.47 -29.72 -9.90
N GLN A 251 -5.01 -29.24 -8.74
CA GLN A 251 -5.86 -29.08 -7.55
C GLN A 251 -6.97 -28.05 -7.75
N LEU A 252 -6.67 -26.91 -8.39
CA LEU A 252 -7.68 -25.88 -8.66
C LEU A 252 -8.75 -26.39 -9.64
N HIS A 253 -8.36 -27.12 -10.68
CA HIS A 253 -9.31 -27.71 -11.63
C HIS A 253 -10.20 -28.76 -10.96
N SER A 254 -9.60 -29.66 -10.18
CA SER A 254 -10.34 -30.67 -9.41
C SER A 254 -11.29 -30.02 -8.40
N GLY A 255 -10.82 -29.02 -7.66
CA GLY A 255 -11.61 -28.29 -6.66
C GLY A 255 -12.83 -27.57 -7.25
N LYS A 256 -12.71 -26.99 -8.45
CA LYS A 256 -13.86 -26.36 -9.13
C LYS A 256 -14.97 -27.36 -9.45
N ARG A 257 -14.63 -28.61 -9.75
CA ARG A 257 -15.61 -29.68 -10.02
C ARG A 257 -16.31 -30.15 -8.75
N THR A 258 -15.63 -30.13 -7.61
CA THR A 258 -16.17 -30.60 -6.32
C THR A 258 -16.92 -29.53 -5.55
N VAL A 259 -16.74 -28.25 -5.89
CA VAL A 259 -17.40 -27.11 -5.23
C VAL A 259 -18.04 -26.17 -6.27
N PRO A 260 -19.11 -26.59 -6.98
CA PRO A 260 -19.70 -25.79 -8.06
C PRO A 260 -20.35 -24.48 -7.58
N GLY A 261 -20.71 -24.39 -6.29
CA GLY A 261 -21.29 -23.19 -5.67
C GLY A 261 -20.33 -21.99 -5.56
N VAL A 262 -19.07 -22.13 -6.00
CA VAL A 262 -18.09 -21.03 -6.07
C VAL A 262 -17.70 -20.67 -7.50
N LEU A 263 -18.50 -21.12 -8.46
CA LEU A 263 -18.46 -20.67 -9.86
C LEU A 263 -19.61 -19.70 -10.08
N THR A 264 -19.33 -18.60 -10.78
CA THR A 264 -20.35 -17.66 -11.24
C THR A 264 -21.24 -18.30 -12.32
N ASP A 265 -22.44 -17.77 -12.52
CA ASP A 265 -23.37 -18.24 -13.55
C ASP A 265 -22.75 -18.18 -14.94
N ALA A 266 -22.02 -17.11 -15.21
CA ALA A 266 -21.19 -16.92 -16.40
C ALA A 266 -20.21 -18.07 -16.64
N GLU A 267 -19.49 -18.49 -15.60
CA GLU A 267 -18.51 -19.58 -15.71
C GLU A 267 -19.18 -20.94 -15.93
N ARG A 268 -20.37 -21.15 -15.36
CA ARG A 268 -21.15 -22.38 -15.52
C ARG A 268 -21.76 -22.50 -16.92
N THR A 269 -22.19 -21.37 -17.49
CA THR A 269 -22.85 -21.31 -18.80
C THR A 269 -21.86 -21.31 -19.96
N ASP A 270 -20.85 -20.44 -19.90
CA ASP A 270 -19.87 -20.26 -20.98
C ASP A 270 -18.74 -21.32 -20.94
N GLY A 271 -18.54 -21.98 -19.80
CA GLY A 271 -17.44 -22.93 -19.58
C GLY A 271 -16.04 -22.32 -19.48
N ASP A 272 -15.88 -21.02 -19.80
CA ASP A 272 -14.62 -20.29 -19.73
C ASP A 272 -14.53 -19.40 -18.49
N THR A 273 -13.71 -19.85 -17.52
CA THR A 273 -13.41 -19.09 -16.30
C THR A 273 -12.74 -17.73 -16.57
N ALA A 274 -11.79 -17.69 -17.49
CA ALA A 274 -10.99 -16.49 -17.72
C ALA A 274 -11.83 -15.42 -18.41
N ALA A 275 -12.56 -15.80 -19.46
CA ALA A 275 -13.43 -14.88 -20.19
C ALA A 275 -14.52 -14.28 -19.29
N ALA A 276 -15.20 -15.10 -18.49
CA ALA A 276 -16.23 -14.62 -17.55
C ALA A 276 -15.69 -13.56 -16.57
N MET A 277 -14.53 -13.84 -15.96
CA MET A 277 -13.92 -12.90 -15.02
C MET A 277 -13.37 -11.63 -15.69
N LEU A 278 -12.83 -11.74 -16.91
CA LEU A 278 -12.37 -10.58 -17.68
C LEU A 278 -13.53 -9.68 -18.11
N ARG A 279 -14.64 -10.28 -18.56
CA ARG A 279 -15.87 -9.56 -18.88
C ARG A 279 -16.38 -8.78 -17.67
N TYR A 280 -16.54 -9.44 -16.53
CA TYR A 280 -16.96 -8.77 -15.30
C TYR A 280 -15.98 -7.64 -14.89
N ALA A 281 -14.66 -7.90 -14.97
CA ALA A 281 -13.63 -6.92 -14.67
C ALA A 281 -13.65 -5.68 -15.60
N SER A 282 -14.24 -5.80 -16.80
CA SER A 282 -14.32 -4.71 -17.78
C SER A 282 -15.44 -3.69 -17.52
N TRP A 283 -16.48 -4.03 -16.76
CA TRP A 283 -17.65 -3.14 -16.59
C TRP A 283 -17.31 -1.77 -15.99
N ARG A 284 -16.54 -1.77 -14.90
CA ARG A 284 -15.96 -0.56 -14.29
C ARG A 284 -14.61 -0.94 -13.68
N PRO A 285 -13.52 -0.91 -14.46
CA PRO A 285 -12.23 -1.48 -14.07
C PRO A 285 -11.72 -1.00 -12.71
N GLN A 286 -11.98 0.25 -12.32
CA GLN A 286 -11.62 0.77 -11.00
C GLN A 286 -12.21 0.00 -9.79
N TRP A 287 -13.35 -0.69 -9.97
CA TRP A 287 -14.02 -1.47 -8.92
C TRP A 287 -14.08 -2.95 -9.26
N THR A 288 -14.60 -3.30 -10.44
CA THR A 288 -14.88 -4.70 -10.80
C THR A 288 -13.59 -5.50 -11.00
N LEU A 289 -12.52 -4.90 -11.52
CA LEU A 289 -11.20 -5.54 -11.56
C LEU A 289 -10.70 -5.87 -10.14
N LEU A 290 -10.78 -4.92 -9.21
CA LEU A 290 -10.34 -5.15 -7.83
C LEU A 290 -11.16 -6.25 -7.15
N ILE A 291 -12.47 -6.32 -7.42
CA ILE A 291 -13.35 -7.37 -6.91
C ILE A 291 -12.95 -8.72 -7.52
N ALA A 292 -12.83 -8.81 -8.84
CA ALA A 292 -12.44 -10.03 -9.55
C ALA A 292 -11.08 -10.54 -9.07
N LEU A 293 -10.06 -9.68 -8.98
CA LEU A 293 -8.72 -10.06 -8.52
C LEU A 293 -8.72 -10.54 -7.05
N ARG A 294 -9.56 -9.98 -6.18
CA ARG A 294 -9.68 -10.44 -4.78
C ARG A 294 -10.49 -11.73 -4.68
N TYR A 295 -11.59 -11.82 -5.41
CA TYR A 295 -12.44 -12.99 -5.49
C TYR A 295 -11.68 -14.22 -6.00
N ILE A 296 -10.95 -14.10 -7.11
CA ILE A 296 -10.15 -15.20 -7.69
C ILE A 296 -9.15 -15.75 -6.65
N ARG A 297 -8.48 -14.88 -5.91
CA ARG A 297 -7.53 -15.27 -4.86
C ARG A 297 -8.21 -15.97 -3.69
N LEU A 298 -9.31 -15.42 -3.18
CA LEU A 298 -10.10 -16.01 -2.10
C LEU A 298 -10.65 -17.39 -2.49
N ARG A 299 -11.16 -17.50 -3.72
CA ARG A 299 -11.62 -18.76 -4.30
C ARG A 299 -10.49 -19.78 -4.38
N ARG A 300 -9.31 -19.42 -4.87
CA ARG A 300 -8.13 -20.32 -4.87
C ARG A 300 -7.79 -20.82 -3.47
N SER A 301 -7.77 -19.92 -2.48
CA SER A 301 -7.53 -20.30 -1.09
C SER A 301 -8.54 -21.30 -0.55
N LEU A 302 -9.82 -21.14 -0.89
CA LEU A 302 -10.84 -22.12 -0.55
C LEU A 302 -10.60 -23.46 -1.26
N LEU A 303 -10.34 -23.45 -2.56
CA LEU A 303 -10.14 -24.67 -3.36
C LEU A 303 -8.93 -25.49 -2.87
N TYR A 304 -7.84 -24.82 -2.48
CA TYR A 304 -6.70 -25.50 -1.83
C TYR A 304 -7.11 -26.11 -0.48
N ALA A 305 -7.89 -25.39 0.33
CA ALA A 305 -8.31 -25.87 1.63
C ALA A 305 -9.23 -27.09 1.52
N THR A 306 -10.14 -27.11 0.54
CA THR A 306 -11.07 -28.22 0.31
C THR A 306 -10.37 -29.51 -0.12
N ALA A 307 -9.21 -29.42 -0.77
CA ALA A 307 -8.41 -30.60 -1.12
C ALA A 307 -7.73 -31.25 0.11
N LEU A 308 -7.56 -30.51 1.20
CA LEU A 308 -6.73 -30.93 2.35
C LEU A 308 -7.51 -31.07 3.66
N SER A 309 -8.77 -30.61 3.72
CA SER A 309 -9.53 -30.42 4.97
C SER A 309 -10.95 -30.94 4.83
N PRO A 310 -11.57 -31.43 5.92
CA PRO A 310 -12.97 -31.82 5.92
C PRO A 310 -13.89 -30.61 5.71
N PRO A 311 -15.11 -30.80 5.16
CA PRO A 311 -16.02 -29.71 4.82
C PRO A 311 -16.30 -28.73 5.98
N ARG A 312 -16.49 -29.23 7.20
CA ARG A 312 -16.79 -28.42 8.40
C ARG A 312 -15.77 -27.31 8.67
N GLU A 313 -14.49 -27.57 8.41
CA GLU A 313 -13.42 -26.58 8.63
C GLU A 313 -13.32 -25.54 7.51
N THR A 314 -13.80 -25.87 6.32
CA THR A 314 -13.81 -24.97 5.15
C THR A 314 -15.10 -24.17 5.02
N GLU A 315 -16.17 -24.58 5.70
CA GLU A 315 -17.52 -24.03 5.55
C GLU A 315 -17.58 -22.50 5.73
N PRO A 316 -16.96 -21.89 6.76
CA PRO A 316 -17.02 -20.44 6.93
C PRO A 316 -16.40 -19.67 5.75
N LEU A 317 -15.34 -20.21 5.14
CA LEU A 317 -14.72 -19.62 3.96
C LEU A 317 -15.55 -19.92 2.70
N ARG A 318 -16.11 -21.13 2.59
CA ARG A 318 -16.99 -21.54 1.49
C ARG A 318 -18.19 -20.61 1.36
N GLU A 319 -18.93 -20.42 2.46
CA GLU A 319 -20.08 -19.53 2.47
C GLU A 319 -19.69 -18.08 2.11
N ALA A 320 -18.54 -17.60 2.60
CA ALA A 320 -18.07 -16.26 2.29
C ALA A 320 -17.77 -16.10 0.78
N VAL A 321 -17.15 -17.10 0.15
CA VAL A 321 -16.89 -17.10 -1.30
C VAL A 321 -18.18 -17.26 -2.10
N ALA A 322 -19.10 -18.13 -1.69
CA ALA A 322 -20.39 -18.32 -2.35
C ALA A 322 -21.20 -17.02 -2.39
N ARG A 323 -21.27 -16.28 -1.27
CA ARG A 323 -21.97 -15.00 -1.21
C ARG A 323 -21.33 -13.90 -2.05
N ILE A 324 -20.00 -13.90 -2.18
CA ILE A 324 -19.32 -13.00 -3.12
C ILE A 324 -19.64 -13.41 -4.57
N THR A 325 -19.76 -14.71 -4.84
CA THR A 325 -20.12 -15.25 -6.16
C THR A 325 -21.52 -14.77 -6.56
N GLU A 326 -22.52 -14.95 -5.69
CA GLU A 326 -23.89 -14.46 -5.89
C GLU A 326 -23.94 -12.94 -6.14
N GLN A 327 -23.10 -12.17 -5.45
CA GLN A 327 -23.03 -10.72 -5.65
C GLN A 327 -22.38 -10.34 -6.98
N ILE A 328 -21.37 -11.09 -7.42
CA ILE A 328 -20.79 -10.92 -8.75
C ILE A 328 -21.85 -11.22 -9.80
N ASP A 329 -22.58 -12.33 -9.68
CA ASP A 329 -23.66 -12.70 -10.60
C ASP A 329 -24.75 -11.63 -10.67
N ALA A 330 -25.23 -11.14 -9.52
CA ALA A 330 -26.23 -10.08 -9.45
C ALA A 330 -25.77 -8.73 -10.07
N THR A 331 -24.45 -8.53 -10.21
CA THR A 331 -23.84 -7.29 -10.68
C THR A 331 -23.06 -7.45 -11.98
N ASP A 332 -23.13 -8.60 -12.65
CA ASP A 332 -22.50 -8.84 -13.96
C ASP A 332 -23.26 -8.16 -15.11
N ARG A 333 -23.43 -6.84 -14.98
CA ARG A 333 -24.10 -5.97 -15.95
C ARG A 333 -23.64 -4.54 -15.77
N GLN A 334 -23.54 -3.80 -16.88
CA GLN A 334 -23.06 -2.40 -16.85
C GLN A 334 -23.91 -1.48 -15.95
N SER A 335 -25.22 -1.69 -15.90
CA SER A 335 -26.17 -0.85 -15.15
C SER A 335 -25.99 -0.91 -13.64
N ALA A 336 -25.48 -2.01 -13.08
CA ALA A 336 -25.24 -2.18 -11.64
C ALA A 336 -24.11 -1.28 -11.11
N TRP A 337 -23.31 -0.68 -12.00
CA TRP A 337 -22.12 0.09 -11.65
C TRP A 337 -22.28 1.60 -11.91
N GLY A 338 -23.47 2.13 -11.61
CA GLY A 338 -23.82 3.56 -11.72
C GLY A 338 -23.04 4.47 -10.74
N PRO A 339 -22.58 5.67 -11.18
CA PRO A 339 -21.67 6.50 -10.38
C PRO A 339 -22.30 7.16 -9.15
N GLU A 340 -23.61 7.46 -9.15
CA GLU A 340 -24.27 8.20 -8.07
C GLU A 340 -24.49 7.36 -6.80
N GLU A 341 -24.92 6.11 -6.98
CA GLU A 341 -25.22 5.21 -5.86
C GLU A 341 -23.94 4.64 -5.24
N ILE A 342 -22.94 4.31 -6.07
CA ILE A 342 -21.58 3.97 -5.61
C ILE A 342 -21.03 5.10 -4.74
N ARG A 343 -21.13 6.36 -5.19
CA ARG A 343 -20.68 7.53 -4.42
C ARG A 343 -21.43 7.68 -3.11
N THR A 344 -22.75 7.47 -3.10
CA THR A 344 -23.60 7.65 -1.92
C THR A 344 -23.28 6.60 -0.83
N ARG A 345 -23.16 5.34 -1.22
CA ARG A 345 -22.80 4.25 -0.31
C ARG A 345 -21.34 4.32 0.16
N LEU A 346 -20.42 4.74 -0.71
CA LEU A 346 -19.04 5.04 -0.31
C LEU A 346 -18.96 6.20 0.68
N LYS A 347 -19.75 7.26 0.51
CA LYS A 347 -19.81 8.36 1.51
C LYS A 347 -20.33 7.85 2.86
N ALA A 348 -21.35 6.99 2.86
CA ALA A 348 -21.86 6.36 4.08
C ALA A 348 -20.81 5.46 4.77
N ALA A 349 -20.11 4.61 4.01
CA ALA A 349 -19.05 3.75 4.55
C ALA A 349 -17.80 4.53 5.00
N ARG A 350 -17.53 5.69 4.38
CA ARG A 350 -16.45 6.59 4.79
C ARG A 350 -16.76 7.37 6.06
N ALA A 351 -18.04 7.65 6.35
CA ALA A 351 -18.44 8.38 7.55
C ALA A 351 -18.07 7.65 8.85
N GLY A 352 -17.99 6.31 8.84
CA GLY A 352 -17.54 5.50 9.99
C GLY A 352 -16.02 5.27 10.10
N THR A 353 -15.21 5.76 9.16
CA THR A 353 -13.76 5.45 9.08
C THR A 353 -12.84 6.67 9.04
N SER A 354 -13.37 7.84 9.38
CA SER A 354 -12.71 9.14 9.18
C SER A 354 -11.65 9.50 10.24
N GLY A 355 -11.71 8.93 11.45
CA GLY A 355 -10.91 9.43 12.59
C GLY A 355 -9.40 9.15 12.52
N HIS A 356 -8.97 8.13 11.74
CA HIS A 356 -7.62 7.55 11.90
C HIS A 356 -6.78 7.56 10.61
N ARG A 357 -7.23 8.21 9.52
CA ARG A 357 -6.48 8.21 8.24
C ARG A 357 -5.20 9.04 8.30
N TRP A 358 -5.16 10.05 9.14
CA TRP A 358 -3.97 10.86 9.37
C TRP A 358 -2.83 10.06 10.01
N LEU A 359 -3.14 8.95 10.71
CA LEU A 359 -2.13 8.03 11.24
C LEU A 359 -1.30 7.36 10.13
N LEU A 360 -1.78 7.34 8.88
CA LEU A 360 -0.99 6.87 7.73
C LEU A 360 0.08 7.89 7.32
N LEU A 361 -0.08 9.17 7.68
CA LEU A 361 0.91 10.20 7.37
C LEU A 361 2.13 10.11 8.28
N ILE A 362 1.95 9.66 9.53
CA ILE A 362 3.05 9.52 10.50
C ILE A 362 4.20 8.65 9.96
N PRO A 363 3.99 7.38 9.56
CA PRO A 363 5.08 6.57 9.03
C PRO A 363 5.65 7.13 7.72
N CYS A 364 4.82 7.78 6.89
CA CYS A 364 5.31 8.44 5.67
C CYS A 364 6.30 9.57 6.00
N VAL A 365 5.96 10.43 6.97
CA VAL A 365 6.82 11.53 7.41
C VAL A 365 8.07 11.00 8.09
N LEU A 366 7.92 10.03 9.00
CA LEU A 366 9.05 9.45 9.73
C LEU A 366 10.05 8.77 8.80
N MET A 367 9.58 8.18 7.70
CA MET A 367 10.44 7.51 6.74
C MET A 367 11.26 8.49 5.87
N LEU A 368 10.84 9.76 5.73
CA LEU A 368 11.44 10.70 4.78
C LEU A 368 12.98 10.79 4.89
N PRO A 369 13.59 10.96 6.08
CA PRO A 369 15.04 11.01 6.16
C PRO A 369 15.73 9.73 5.68
N GLY A 370 15.14 8.55 5.93
CA GLY A 370 15.67 7.27 5.46
C GLY A 370 15.61 7.12 3.94
N VAL A 371 14.50 7.57 3.31
CA VAL A 371 14.38 7.59 1.84
C VAL A 371 15.31 8.63 1.22
N LEU A 372 15.46 9.79 1.84
CA LEU A 372 16.40 10.80 1.37
C LEU A 372 17.85 10.30 1.50
N PHE A 373 18.19 9.61 2.59
CA PHE A 373 19.53 9.08 2.80
C PHE A 373 19.87 7.91 1.86
N LEU A 374 19.07 6.84 1.86
CA LEU A 374 19.37 5.59 1.13
C LEU A 374 18.74 5.51 -0.26
N GLY A 375 17.65 6.23 -0.50
CA GLY A 375 17.00 6.26 -1.80
C GLY A 375 17.61 7.33 -2.69
N VAL A 376 17.54 8.58 -2.25
CA VAL A 376 18.00 9.73 -3.05
C VAL A 376 19.50 9.97 -2.90
N GLY A 377 20.05 9.88 -1.69
CA GLY A 377 21.46 10.15 -1.41
C GLY A 377 22.43 9.13 -2.01
N SER A 378 21.92 7.95 -2.41
CA SER A 378 22.73 6.86 -2.98
C SER A 378 23.18 7.10 -4.43
N PHE A 379 22.71 8.15 -5.10
CA PHE A 379 23.15 8.49 -6.44
C PHE A 379 24.31 9.49 -6.40
N LYS A 380 25.28 9.33 -7.30
CA LYS A 380 26.45 10.22 -7.40
C LYS A 380 26.06 11.70 -7.58
N SER A 381 24.97 11.98 -8.29
CA SER A 381 24.43 13.34 -8.49
C SER A 381 23.89 13.99 -7.22
N THR A 382 23.62 13.21 -6.18
CA THR A 382 22.96 13.61 -4.92
C THR A 382 23.74 13.15 -3.70
N VAL A 383 25.03 12.84 -3.86
CA VAL A 383 25.93 12.38 -2.79
C VAL A 383 26.03 13.36 -1.63
N GLU A 384 25.87 14.67 -1.90
CA GLU A 384 25.84 15.70 -0.86
C GLU A 384 24.70 15.50 0.15
N LEU A 385 23.60 14.85 -0.26
CA LEU A 385 22.51 14.51 0.65
C LEU A 385 22.91 13.39 1.61
N GLN A 386 23.66 12.40 1.13
CA GLN A 386 24.21 11.34 1.99
C GLN A 386 25.26 11.92 2.95
N LYS A 387 26.14 12.80 2.46
CA LYS A 387 27.12 13.53 3.25
C LYS A 387 26.49 14.44 4.31
N TYR A 388 25.38 15.11 3.97
CA TYR A 388 24.63 15.91 4.94
C TYR A 388 24.14 15.07 6.11
N PHE A 389 23.59 13.87 5.85
CA PHE A 389 23.08 13.00 6.91
C PHE A 389 24.17 12.34 7.75
N THR A 390 25.41 12.28 7.27
CA THR A 390 26.55 11.72 8.00
C THR A 390 27.45 12.79 8.63
N THR A 391 27.17 14.08 8.44
CA THR A 391 27.97 15.19 8.98
C THR A 391 27.12 16.31 9.59
N GLY A 392 27.71 17.13 10.46
CA GLY A 392 27.03 18.30 11.04
C GLY A 392 25.76 17.93 11.82
N ASN A 393 24.61 18.48 11.40
CA ASN A 393 23.32 18.27 12.07
C ASN A 393 22.55 17.05 11.57
N GLY A 394 22.89 16.50 10.41
CA GLY A 394 22.17 15.37 9.80
C GLY A 394 22.09 14.11 10.69
N PRO A 395 23.18 13.69 11.35
CA PRO A 395 23.17 12.58 12.31
C PRO A 395 22.12 12.73 13.42
N LYS A 396 22.02 13.93 14.00
CA LYS A 396 21.04 14.24 15.06
C LYS A 396 19.60 14.15 14.54
N ILE A 397 19.38 14.53 13.27
CA ILE A 397 18.08 14.39 12.60
C ILE A 397 17.74 12.91 12.41
N LEU A 398 18.66 12.09 11.87
CA LEU A 398 18.43 10.66 11.72
C LEU A 398 18.14 9.97 13.06
N MET A 399 18.90 10.29 14.09
CA MET A 399 18.71 9.75 15.44
C MET A 399 17.35 10.17 16.03
N GLY A 400 16.98 11.45 15.94
CA GLY A 400 15.70 11.95 16.44
C GLY A 400 14.50 11.29 15.75
N PHE A 401 14.56 11.15 14.42
CA PHE A 401 13.55 10.41 13.66
C PHE A 401 13.58 8.90 13.99
N GLY A 402 14.75 8.32 14.25
CA GLY A 402 14.92 6.94 14.70
C GLY A 402 14.22 6.66 16.04
N ILE A 403 14.36 7.56 17.02
CA ILE A 403 13.64 7.47 18.31
C ILE A 403 12.13 7.53 18.09
N ALA A 404 11.66 8.48 17.27
CA ALA A 404 10.23 8.60 16.95
C ALA A 404 9.70 7.36 16.20
N ALA A 405 10.50 6.78 15.30
CA ALA A 405 10.19 5.54 14.62
C ALA A 405 10.12 4.36 15.58
N LEU A 406 11.01 4.26 16.56
CA LEU A 406 10.95 3.22 17.60
C LEU A 406 9.69 3.33 18.46
N ALA A 407 9.29 4.54 18.85
CA ALA A 407 8.01 4.74 19.54
C ALA A 407 6.82 4.30 18.67
N TRP A 408 6.88 4.59 17.37
CA TRP A 408 5.86 4.13 16.42
C TRP A 408 5.85 2.61 16.25
N ILE A 409 7.02 1.97 16.14
CA ILE A 409 7.16 0.52 16.04
C ILE A 409 6.63 -0.16 17.30
N ALA A 410 6.92 0.39 18.49
CA ALA A 410 6.40 -0.11 19.75
C ALA A 410 4.86 -0.04 19.79
N TRP A 411 4.29 1.10 19.37
CA TRP A 411 2.83 1.24 19.25
C TRP A 411 2.25 0.22 18.24
N GLN A 412 2.87 0.07 17.07
CA GLN A 412 2.46 -0.91 16.06
C GLN A 412 2.51 -2.34 16.60
N LEU A 413 3.57 -2.72 17.32
CA LEU A 413 3.70 -4.04 17.91
C LEU A 413 2.58 -4.31 18.93
N ILE A 414 2.27 -3.34 19.80
CA ILE A 414 1.13 -3.44 20.73
C ILE A 414 -0.18 -3.61 19.96
N THR A 415 -0.40 -2.86 18.88
CA THR A 415 -1.62 -3.01 18.07
C THR A 415 -1.70 -4.37 17.41
N LEU A 416 -0.60 -4.88 16.84
CA LEU A 416 -0.53 -6.20 16.19
C LEU A 416 -0.80 -7.34 17.18
N LEU A 417 -0.30 -7.23 18.42
CA LEU A 417 -0.57 -8.18 19.49
C LEU A 417 -2.04 -8.13 19.93
N ARG A 418 -2.63 -6.93 20.07
CA ARG A 418 -4.05 -6.77 20.41
C ARG A 418 -5.00 -7.27 19.31
N THR A 419 -4.65 -7.10 18.04
CA THR A 419 -5.48 -7.54 16.91
C THR A 419 -5.22 -8.98 16.49
N TRP A 420 -4.33 -9.69 17.19
CA TRP A 420 -3.99 -11.09 16.90
C TRP A 420 -5.20 -12.03 16.95
N GLN A 421 -5.90 -12.03 18.09
CA GLN A 421 -7.07 -12.88 18.32
C GLN A 421 -8.17 -12.63 17.27
N PRO A 422 -8.66 -11.38 17.06
CA PRO A 422 -9.61 -11.07 16.00
C PRO A 422 -9.17 -11.52 14.61
N THR A 423 -7.87 -11.41 14.29
CA THR A 423 -7.33 -11.84 12.99
C THR A 423 -7.33 -13.36 12.85
N SER A 424 -6.98 -14.10 13.89
CA SER A 424 -6.93 -15.57 13.84
C SER A 424 -8.29 -16.23 13.64
N ILE A 425 -9.37 -15.57 14.10
CA ILE A 425 -10.74 -16.06 13.98
C ILE A 425 -11.26 -15.92 12.54
N GLN A 426 -10.75 -14.95 11.75
CA GLN A 426 -11.21 -14.74 10.38
C GLN A 426 -11.06 -16.00 9.50
N PRO A 427 -12.02 -16.33 8.63
CA PRO A 427 -11.99 -17.58 7.85
C PRO A 427 -10.81 -17.67 6.87
N HIS A 428 -10.31 -16.53 6.39
CA HIS A 428 -9.17 -16.44 5.49
C HIS A 428 -7.83 -16.39 6.27
N GLY A 429 -6.86 -17.20 5.88
CA GLY A 429 -5.59 -17.39 6.59
C GLY A 429 -4.50 -16.37 6.23
N GLU A 430 -4.54 -15.80 5.02
CA GLU A 430 -3.52 -14.84 4.56
C GLU A 430 -3.32 -13.62 5.50
N PRO A 431 -4.38 -12.99 6.07
CA PRO A 431 -4.23 -11.87 7.01
C PRO A 431 -3.43 -12.23 8.26
N LEU A 432 -3.51 -13.49 8.71
CA LEU A 432 -2.77 -13.99 9.86
C LEU A 432 -1.28 -14.17 9.54
N ALA A 433 -0.96 -14.71 8.36
CA ALA A 433 0.43 -14.76 7.89
C ALA A 433 1.02 -13.34 7.72
N ALA A 434 0.25 -12.41 7.16
CA ALA A 434 0.67 -11.02 7.03
C ALA A 434 0.90 -10.34 8.40
N HIS A 435 0.08 -10.65 9.42
CA HIS A 435 0.32 -10.17 10.79
C HIS A 435 1.68 -10.64 11.32
N ARG A 436 2.08 -11.88 11.04
CA ARG A 436 3.35 -12.43 11.51
C ARG A 436 4.55 -11.85 10.80
N PHE A 437 4.49 -11.67 9.49
CA PHE A 437 5.55 -10.97 8.76
C PHE A 437 5.73 -9.54 9.27
N ARG A 438 4.65 -8.85 9.66
CA ARG A 438 4.73 -7.54 10.32
C ARG A 438 5.34 -7.61 11.71
N ILE A 439 4.94 -8.58 12.53
CA ILE A 439 5.54 -8.78 13.87
C ILE A 439 7.03 -9.05 13.73
N ALA A 440 7.45 -9.94 12.83
CA ALA A 440 8.86 -10.22 12.57
C ALA A 440 9.61 -8.96 12.11
N THR A 441 9.01 -8.17 11.22
CA THR A 441 9.59 -6.91 10.76
C THR A 441 9.70 -5.88 11.90
N ALA A 442 8.66 -5.75 12.72
CA ALA A 442 8.62 -4.83 13.85
C ALA A 442 9.62 -5.21 14.94
N LEU A 443 9.71 -6.49 15.28
CA LEU A 443 10.69 -7.00 16.25
C LEU A 443 12.12 -6.78 15.73
N GLY A 444 12.40 -7.16 14.48
CA GLY A 444 13.70 -6.92 13.85
C GLY A 444 14.09 -5.45 13.86
N GLY A 445 13.21 -4.56 13.37
CA GLY A 445 13.43 -3.13 13.37
C GLY A 445 13.59 -2.53 14.78
N ALA A 446 12.82 -3.01 15.77
CA ALA A 446 12.94 -2.59 17.16
C ALA A 446 14.28 -3.03 17.77
N THR A 447 14.68 -4.29 17.57
CA THR A 447 15.96 -4.82 18.04
C THR A 447 17.12 -4.04 17.43
N THR A 448 17.13 -3.84 16.12
CA THR A 448 18.14 -3.01 15.45
C THR A 448 18.16 -1.61 16.05
N GLY A 449 17.02 -0.94 16.18
CA GLY A 449 16.99 0.44 16.69
C GLY A 449 17.38 0.60 18.15
N LEU A 450 17.02 -0.35 19.01
CA LEU A 450 17.46 -0.34 20.40
C LEU A 450 18.98 -0.54 20.49
N LEU A 451 19.55 -1.46 19.71
CA LEU A 451 21.01 -1.66 19.66
C LEU A 451 21.73 -0.41 19.17
N LEU A 452 21.19 0.25 18.14
CA LEU A 452 21.78 1.49 17.60
C LEU A 452 21.62 2.67 18.55
N LEU A 453 20.51 2.80 19.26
CA LEU A 453 20.33 3.84 20.28
C LEU A 453 21.27 3.61 21.46
N TYR A 454 21.35 2.38 21.96
CA TYR A 454 22.28 2.03 23.04
C TYR A 454 23.72 2.40 22.66
N ARG A 455 24.10 2.16 21.40
CA ARG A 455 25.42 2.55 20.89
C ARG A 455 25.58 4.07 20.71
N GLY A 456 24.65 4.72 20.02
CA GLY A 456 24.72 6.15 19.76
C GLY A 456 24.64 7.03 21.01
N LEU A 457 24.08 6.53 22.10
CA LEU A 457 24.01 7.21 23.40
C LEU A 457 25.09 6.75 24.40
N GLY A 458 25.90 5.74 24.06
CA GLY A 458 26.99 5.25 24.91
C GLY A 458 28.25 6.12 24.87
N ASP A 459 29.27 5.75 25.63
CA ASP A 459 30.52 6.53 25.79
C ASP A 459 31.28 6.76 24.47
N ALA A 460 31.06 5.89 23.49
CA ALA A 460 31.63 6.02 22.15
C ALA A 460 30.93 7.13 21.34
N GLY A 461 29.67 7.46 21.66
CA GLY A 461 28.83 8.40 20.89
C GLY A 461 28.38 7.84 19.53
N PRO A 462 27.61 8.62 18.74
CA PRO A 462 27.20 8.22 17.39
C PRO A 462 28.39 8.13 16.41
N ASP A 463 29.52 8.74 16.77
CA ASP A 463 30.80 8.72 16.05
C ASP A 463 31.81 7.77 16.71
N GLY A 464 31.33 6.78 17.49
CA GLY A 464 32.16 5.83 18.24
C GLY A 464 32.27 4.44 17.64
N LYS A 465 33.47 3.85 17.74
CA LYS A 465 33.75 2.46 17.31
C LYS A 465 32.94 1.45 18.14
N ALA A 466 32.31 0.49 17.47
CA ALA A 466 31.29 -0.42 17.97
C ALA A 466 31.78 -1.85 18.26
N VAL A 467 32.96 -2.27 17.76
CA VAL A 467 33.64 -3.53 18.12
C VAL A 467 35.18 -3.32 18.00
N PRO A 468 36.04 -3.91 18.85
CA PRO A 468 37.48 -3.96 18.57
C PRO A 468 37.73 -4.87 17.37
N THR A 469 38.30 -4.31 16.31
CA THR A 469 38.32 -4.87 14.97
C THR A 469 39.73 -5.33 14.59
N LEU A 470 39.85 -6.60 14.18
CA LEU A 470 40.99 -7.09 13.42
C LEU A 470 40.51 -7.36 12.00
N HIS A 471 40.73 -6.35 11.16
CA HIS A 471 40.71 -6.34 9.70
C HIS A 471 39.32 -6.44 9.00
N LEU A 472 39.08 -5.49 8.09
CA LEU A 472 37.87 -5.21 7.29
C LEU A 472 36.78 -4.33 7.95
N LEU A 473 36.68 -4.30 9.27
CA LEU A 473 35.65 -3.55 10.01
C LEU A 473 36.07 -2.13 10.46
N ASP A 474 37.32 -1.70 10.21
CA ASP A 474 37.85 -0.43 10.72
C ASP A 474 37.28 0.84 10.04
N ALA A 475 36.69 0.74 8.86
CA ALA A 475 36.07 1.86 8.14
C ALA A 475 34.53 1.93 8.27
N LEU A 476 33.90 0.92 8.88
CA LEU A 476 32.44 0.72 8.87
C LEU A 476 31.71 1.20 10.14
N ASP A 477 32.42 1.54 11.20
CA ASP A 477 31.86 1.47 12.55
C ASP A 477 30.84 2.59 12.92
N ASN A 478 31.20 3.85 12.70
CA ASN A 478 30.30 4.99 12.94
C ASN A 478 29.18 5.08 11.89
N PHE A 479 29.49 4.64 10.67
CA PHE A 479 28.65 4.82 9.50
C PHE A 479 27.51 3.78 9.44
N LEU A 480 27.72 2.60 10.05
CA LEU A 480 26.68 1.58 10.25
C LEU A 480 25.55 2.06 11.16
N VAL A 481 25.82 2.96 12.12
CA VAL A 481 24.78 3.51 13.00
C VAL A 481 23.78 4.35 12.20
N TYR A 482 24.27 5.21 11.30
CA TYR A 482 23.43 6.05 10.44
C TYR A 482 22.65 5.23 9.39
N LEU A 483 23.34 4.28 8.75
CA LEU A 483 22.71 3.31 7.86
C LEU A 483 21.60 2.52 8.57
N GLY A 484 21.87 2.08 9.80
CA GLY A 484 20.92 1.36 10.61
C GLY A 484 19.70 2.20 11.00
N PHE A 485 19.86 3.48 11.35
CA PHE A 485 18.72 4.39 11.56
C PHE A 485 17.88 4.54 10.30
N ALA A 486 18.50 4.75 9.14
CA ALA A 486 17.77 4.85 7.88
C ALA A 486 17.03 3.56 7.52
N LEU A 487 17.61 2.38 7.80
CA LEU A 487 16.92 1.10 7.65
C LEU A 487 15.72 1.00 8.60
N ILE A 488 15.84 1.41 9.87
CA ILE A 488 14.68 1.45 10.78
C ILE A 488 13.57 2.34 10.25
N LEU A 489 13.91 3.50 9.68
CA LEU A 489 12.94 4.40 9.05
C LEU A 489 12.25 3.72 7.84
N LEU A 490 12.99 2.98 7.02
CA LEU A 490 12.44 2.23 5.88
C LEU A 490 11.59 1.02 6.32
N SER A 491 11.81 0.47 7.52
CA SER A 491 10.98 -0.61 8.07
C SER A 491 9.50 -0.20 8.21
N LEU A 492 9.24 1.10 8.34
CA LEU A 492 7.89 1.66 8.44
C LEU A 492 7.04 1.38 7.18
N LEU A 493 7.65 1.11 6.02
CA LEU A 493 6.94 0.66 4.81
C LEU A 493 6.17 -0.64 5.01
N ALA A 494 6.68 -1.53 5.87
CA ALA A 494 6.03 -2.79 6.21
C ALA A 494 5.00 -2.63 7.34
N LEU A 495 5.12 -1.56 8.12
CA LEU A 495 4.42 -1.32 9.38
C LEU A 495 3.34 -0.24 9.27
N PHE A 496 2.80 -0.04 8.07
CA PHE A 496 1.50 0.64 7.96
C PHE A 496 0.47 -0.14 8.79
N PRO A 497 -0.38 0.57 9.56
CA PRO A 497 -1.30 -0.05 10.51
C PRO A 497 -2.09 -1.17 9.85
N PRO A 498 -2.26 -2.32 10.54
CA PRO A 498 -2.87 -3.51 9.97
C PRO A 498 -4.27 -3.20 9.44
N GLY A 499 -4.35 -3.03 8.13
CA GLY A 499 -5.61 -2.74 7.45
C GLY A 499 -6.05 -1.30 7.65
N GLY A 500 -5.42 -0.36 6.95
CA GLY A 500 -6.04 0.91 6.59
C GLY A 500 -7.50 0.66 6.17
N LEU A 501 -8.41 0.93 7.11
CA LEU A 501 -9.87 0.86 7.02
C LEU A 501 -10.57 -0.52 7.15
N ALA A 502 -9.89 -1.67 7.26
CA ALA A 502 -10.59 -2.97 7.31
C ALA A 502 -10.87 -3.49 8.74
N PHE A 503 -9.92 -3.36 9.66
CA PHE A 503 -10.11 -3.81 11.06
C PHE A 503 -10.72 -2.76 11.98
N ALA A 504 -10.70 -1.48 11.59
CA ALA A 504 -11.48 -0.45 12.27
C ALA A 504 -13.01 -0.71 12.17
N GLY A 505 -13.46 -1.48 11.17
CA GLY A 505 -14.84 -1.93 11.05
C GLY A 505 -15.20 -3.17 11.88
N ILE A 506 -14.25 -3.79 12.57
CA ILE A 506 -14.51 -4.94 13.46
C ILE A 506 -14.19 -4.56 14.92
N GLY A 507 -13.14 -3.76 15.15
CA GLY A 507 -12.81 -3.23 16.48
C GLY A 507 -13.75 -2.12 16.97
N ALA A 508 -14.45 -1.40 16.08
CA ALA A 508 -15.47 -0.42 16.46
C ALA A 508 -16.89 -1.01 16.55
N VAL A 509 -17.04 -2.32 16.36
CA VAL A 509 -18.32 -3.03 16.59
C VAL A 509 -18.43 -3.50 18.05
N GLY A 510 -17.36 -3.32 18.84
CA GLY A 510 -17.43 -3.35 20.30
C GLY A 510 -17.86 -1.98 20.86
N ALA A 511 -19.14 -1.89 21.24
CA ALA A 511 -19.77 -0.83 22.03
C ALA A 511 -19.96 0.54 21.35
N GLY A 512 -21.13 0.73 20.71
CA GLY A 512 -21.89 1.97 20.96
C GLY A 512 -22.03 3.03 19.87
N THR A 513 -21.93 2.74 18.56
CA THR A 513 -22.46 3.68 17.54
C THR A 513 -23.22 3.01 16.38
N ALA A 514 -24.47 3.45 16.24
CA ALA A 514 -25.57 2.98 15.42
C ALA A 514 -25.30 2.66 13.93
N GLY A 515 -25.75 1.46 13.54
CA GLY A 515 -26.03 1.03 12.18
C GLY A 515 -25.77 -0.47 12.05
N ALA A 516 -26.82 -1.30 12.11
CA ALA A 516 -26.72 -2.76 12.03
C ALA A 516 -26.08 -3.21 10.70
N VAL A 517 -24.74 -3.25 10.66
CA VAL A 517 -24.01 -3.99 9.63
C VAL A 517 -24.24 -5.45 10.00
N THR A 518 -24.97 -6.18 9.16
CA THR A 518 -25.14 -7.62 9.34
C THR A 518 -23.75 -8.27 9.46
N ALA A 519 -23.60 -9.32 10.27
CA ALA A 519 -22.34 -10.06 10.37
C ALA A 519 -21.78 -10.42 8.97
N GLN A 520 -22.69 -10.64 8.02
CA GLN A 520 -22.42 -10.89 6.63
C GLN A 520 -21.75 -9.74 5.86
N ALA A 521 -22.27 -8.52 5.98
CA ALA A 521 -21.69 -7.35 5.35
C ALA A 521 -20.30 -7.03 5.93
N ALA A 522 -20.07 -7.33 7.22
CA ALA A 522 -18.77 -7.22 7.84
C ALA A 522 -17.74 -8.21 7.26
N ILE A 523 -18.13 -9.47 7.02
CA ILE A 523 -17.26 -10.49 6.40
C ILE A 523 -16.86 -10.10 4.98
N ASN A 524 -17.81 -9.72 4.12
CA ASN A 524 -17.49 -9.32 2.74
C ASN A 524 -16.60 -8.07 2.70
N THR A 525 -16.84 -7.12 3.60
CA THR A 525 -15.99 -5.92 3.75
C THR A 525 -14.59 -6.28 4.24
N ALA A 526 -14.44 -7.23 5.16
CA ALA A 526 -13.13 -7.68 5.63
C ALA A 526 -12.31 -8.36 4.52
N LEU A 527 -12.96 -9.19 3.69
CA LEU A 527 -12.30 -9.94 2.62
C LEU A 527 -12.00 -9.08 1.39
N LEU A 528 -12.96 -8.25 0.95
CA LEU A 528 -12.87 -7.45 -0.26
C LEU A 528 -12.50 -5.98 -0.02
N GLY A 529 -12.41 -5.53 1.22
CA GLY A 529 -12.10 -4.15 1.59
C GLY A 529 -13.15 -3.16 1.09
N THR A 530 -12.69 -1.96 0.70
CA THR A 530 -13.54 -0.91 0.11
C THR A 530 -14.27 -1.39 -1.14
N ALA A 531 -13.67 -2.29 -1.92
CA ALA A 531 -14.30 -2.89 -3.09
C ALA A 531 -15.49 -3.78 -2.72
N GLY A 532 -15.45 -4.44 -1.55
CA GLY A 532 -16.58 -5.20 -1.00
C GLY A 532 -17.77 -4.32 -0.69
N VAL A 533 -17.55 -3.15 -0.10
CA VAL A 533 -18.62 -2.17 0.14
C VAL A 533 -19.28 -1.74 -1.17
N VAL A 534 -18.50 -1.51 -2.23
CA VAL A 534 -19.03 -1.14 -3.55
C VAL A 534 -19.80 -2.31 -4.17
N LEU A 535 -19.29 -3.54 -4.07
CA LEU A 535 -19.99 -4.74 -4.54
C LEU A 535 -21.36 -4.91 -3.86
N MET A 536 -21.41 -4.80 -2.53
CA MET A 536 -22.66 -4.85 -1.76
C MET A 536 -23.65 -3.75 -2.21
N ALA A 537 -23.14 -2.56 -2.50
CA ALA A 537 -23.96 -1.43 -2.96
C ALA A 537 -24.57 -1.69 -4.35
N ALA A 538 -23.78 -2.23 -5.28
CA ALA A 538 -24.22 -2.58 -6.62
C ALA A 538 -25.25 -3.73 -6.58
N GLY A 539 -25.05 -4.74 -5.74
CA GLY A 539 -25.95 -5.90 -5.63
C GLY A 539 -27.33 -5.58 -5.06
N ALA A 540 -27.43 -4.62 -4.14
CA ALA A 540 -28.70 -4.23 -3.52
C ALA A 540 -29.72 -3.61 -4.49
N GLN A 541 -29.27 -3.05 -5.62
CA GLN A 541 -30.13 -2.49 -6.67
C GLN A 541 -30.92 -3.56 -7.44
N GLY A 542 -30.51 -4.84 -7.36
CA GLY A 542 -31.24 -5.95 -7.96
C GLY A 542 -32.44 -6.43 -7.14
N ALA A 543 -32.47 -6.15 -5.83
CA ALA A 543 -33.39 -6.78 -4.88
C ALA A 543 -34.52 -5.88 -4.36
N THR A 544 -34.62 -4.61 -4.78
CA THR A 544 -35.66 -3.70 -4.29
C THR A 544 -36.19 -2.79 -5.40
N ARG A 545 -37.26 -3.24 -6.04
CA ARG A 545 -38.25 -2.38 -6.68
C ARG A 545 -39.59 -2.59 -6.01
N ASP A 546 -39.61 -2.48 -4.68
CA ASP A 546 -40.81 -2.08 -3.95
C ASP A 546 -40.51 -1.67 -2.49
N SER A 547 -41.38 -0.82 -1.98
CA SER A 547 -41.50 -0.31 -0.60
C SER A 547 -40.68 0.92 -0.18
N SER A 548 -41.45 2.00 -0.06
CA SER A 548 -41.33 3.19 0.79
C SER A 548 -40.56 3.07 2.10
N GLY A 549 -39.94 4.18 2.51
CA GLY A 549 -39.69 4.47 3.93
C GLY A 549 -38.30 4.98 4.23
N GLY A 550 -38.08 6.29 4.04
CA GLY A 550 -36.84 6.93 4.44
C GLY A 550 -36.71 7.09 5.96
N ASN A 551 -35.49 6.94 6.49
CA ASN A 551 -35.09 7.71 7.67
C ASN A 551 -33.58 8.09 7.68
N ARG A 552 -33.37 9.36 7.34
CA ARG A 552 -32.42 10.40 7.83
C ARG A 552 -31.05 10.00 8.42
N SER A 553 -30.01 10.65 7.88
CA SER A 553 -28.82 11.08 8.63
C SER A 553 -28.97 12.54 9.13
N THR A 554 -28.32 12.83 10.25
CA THR A 554 -28.54 13.98 11.13
C THR A 554 -27.72 15.21 10.72
N THR A 555 -28.21 15.98 9.75
CA THR A 555 -27.91 17.43 9.73
C THR A 555 -28.70 18.10 10.86
N PRO A 556 -28.08 18.94 11.72
CA PRO A 556 -28.80 19.64 12.78
C PRO A 556 -30.04 20.34 12.23
N GLN A 557 -31.17 20.22 12.93
CA GLN A 557 -32.47 20.68 12.43
C GLN A 557 -32.44 22.17 12.06
N TRP A 558 -31.80 23.01 12.90
CA TRP A 558 -31.61 24.44 12.64
C TRP A 558 -30.89 24.74 11.32
N LEU A 559 -29.96 23.88 10.87
CA LEU A 559 -29.22 24.05 9.63
C LEU A 559 -30.06 23.60 8.41
N LYS A 560 -30.85 22.54 8.57
CA LYS A 560 -31.84 22.12 7.56
C LYS A 560 -32.89 23.21 7.35
N ASP A 561 -33.37 23.79 8.45
CA ASP A 561 -34.36 24.86 8.42
C ASP A 561 -33.78 26.12 7.77
N LYS A 562 -32.52 26.48 8.08
CA LYS A 562 -31.81 27.59 7.43
C LYS A 562 -31.64 27.38 5.93
N TRP A 563 -31.25 26.19 5.49
CA TRP A 563 -31.13 25.89 4.05
C TRP A 563 -32.48 25.83 3.34
N LYS A 564 -33.51 25.28 4.00
CA LYS A 564 -34.88 25.28 3.48
C LYS A 564 -35.38 26.70 3.29
N LYS A 565 -35.18 27.58 4.29
CA LYS A 565 -35.54 28.99 4.23
C LYS A 565 -34.79 29.74 3.12
N GLY A 566 -33.48 29.52 2.98
CA GLY A 566 -32.70 30.11 1.89
C GLY A 566 -33.13 29.64 0.50
N ARG A 567 -33.46 28.35 0.31
CA ARG A 567 -34.00 27.83 -0.95
C ARG A 567 -35.39 28.38 -1.26
N GLN A 568 -36.25 28.47 -0.25
CA GLN A 568 -37.59 29.05 -0.39
C GLN A 568 -37.50 30.53 -0.78
N PHE A 569 -36.67 31.32 -0.09
CA PHE A 569 -36.40 32.71 -0.46
C PHE A 569 -35.87 32.85 -1.90
N ASN A 570 -35.04 31.91 -2.37
CA ASN A 570 -34.59 31.94 -3.77
C ASN A 570 -35.76 31.66 -4.74
N SER A 571 -36.52 30.59 -4.50
CA SER A 571 -37.66 30.17 -5.34
C SER A 571 -38.76 31.22 -5.42
N ASP A 572 -39.11 31.85 -4.30
CA ASP A 572 -40.19 32.85 -4.22
C ASP A 572 -39.89 34.09 -5.09
N ASN A 573 -38.61 34.32 -5.43
CA ASN A 573 -38.17 35.47 -6.21
C ASN A 573 -37.85 35.15 -7.68
N TRP A 574 -37.98 33.88 -8.12
CA TRP A 574 -37.78 33.50 -9.52
C TRP A 574 -38.65 34.26 -10.53
N PRO A 575 -39.95 34.53 -10.28
CA PRO A 575 -40.82 35.18 -11.28
C PRO A 575 -40.39 36.60 -11.71
N ARG A 576 -39.44 37.22 -11.00
CA ARG A 576 -38.95 38.58 -11.27
C ARG A 576 -37.92 38.66 -12.40
N TYR A 577 -37.38 37.52 -12.81
CA TYR A 577 -36.26 37.44 -13.74
C TYR A 577 -36.56 36.48 -14.89
N PRO A 578 -36.05 36.79 -16.10
CA PRO A 578 -36.31 35.98 -17.28
C PRO A 578 -35.57 34.63 -17.28
N ALA A 579 -34.49 34.50 -16.49
CA ALA A 579 -33.75 33.26 -16.36
C ALA A 579 -33.26 33.07 -14.90
N ASN A 580 -33.48 31.87 -14.37
CA ASN A 580 -33.24 31.51 -12.97
C ASN A 580 -32.39 30.24 -12.89
N GLU A 581 -31.58 30.12 -11.83
CA GLU A 581 -30.70 28.97 -11.60
C GLU A 581 -29.87 28.58 -12.85
N ILE A 582 -29.13 29.54 -13.37
CA ILE A 582 -28.35 29.37 -14.60
C ILE A 582 -27.09 28.59 -14.31
N TYR A 583 -26.92 27.47 -15.01
CA TYR A 583 -25.68 26.71 -14.97
C TYR A 583 -24.62 27.38 -15.82
N LEU A 584 -23.41 27.52 -15.27
CA LEU A 584 -22.26 28.16 -15.91
C LEU A 584 -21.17 27.13 -16.21
N GLU A 585 -20.32 27.39 -17.20
CA GLU A 585 -19.25 26.47 -17.62
C GLU A 585 -18.24 26.17 -16.51
N ASN A 586 -18.09 27.07 -15.53
CA ASN A 586 -17.27 26.86 -14.34
C ASN A 586 -17.91 25.93 -13.29
N GLY A 587 -19.05 25.31 -13.60
CA GLY A 587 -19.78 24.37 -12.75
C GLY A 587 -20.55 25.03 -11.60
N LYS A 588 -20.78 26.35 -11.63
CA LYS A 588 -21.58 27.08 -10.64
C LYS A 588 -23.00 27.34 -11.16
N TYR A 589 -23.92 27.56 -10.22
CA TYR A 589 -25.30 28.00 -10.49
C TYR A 589 -25.47 29.44 -10.07
N LEU A 590 -25.85 30.31 -11.00
CA LEU A 590 -26.22 31.70 -10.75
C LEU A 590 -27.71 31.76 -10.38
N ASP A 591 -28.04 32.50 -9.32
CA ASP A 591 -29.40 32.49 -8.76
C ASP A 591 -30.43 33.04 -9.78
N SER A 592 -30.14 34.19 -10.40
CA SER A 592 -30.90 34.74 -11.53
C SER A 592 -30.04 35.62 -12.42
N TYR A 593 -30.50 35.85 -13.65
CA TYR A 593 -29.80 36.69 -14.62
C TYR A 593 -30.79 37.47 -15.49
N ARG A 594 -30.48 38.74 -15.73
CA ARG A 594 -31.11 39.55 -16.76
C ARG A 594 -30.04 39.85 -17.81
N PRO A 595 -30.10 39.23 -19.00
CA PRO A 595 -29.03 39.29 -19.99
C PRO A 595 -28.58 40.71 -20.33
N GLY A 596 -27.27 40.97 -20.22
CA GLY A 596 -26.65 42.27 -20.54
C GLY A 596 -26.97 43.39 -19.56
N LYS A 597 -27.60 43.09 -18.41
CA LYS A 597 -28.05 44.10 -17.43
C LYS A 597 -27.71 43.74 -16.00
N GLU A 598 -28.09 42.54 -15.53
CA GLU A 598 -28.04 42.21 -14.10
C GLU A 598 -27.58 40.78 -13.87
N ILE A 599 -26.51 40.59 -13.10
CA ILE A 599 -26.03 39.31 -12.57
C ILE A 599 -26.42 39.23 -11.09
N ILE A 600 -27.37 38.37 -10.74
CA ILE A 600 -28.02 38.39 -9.42
C ILE A 600 -27.58 37.21 -8.57
N SER A 601 -27.08 37.49 -7.36
CA SER A 601 -27.00 36.50 -6.29
C SER A 601 -27.83 36.92 -5.09
N ARG A 602 -28.57 35.96 -4.52
CA ARG A 602 -29.49 36.18 -3.41
C ARG A 602 -28.89 35.74 -2.09
N LYS A 603 -29.11 36.54 -1.04
CA LYS A 603 -28.81 36.14 0.35
C LYS A 603 -29.98 36.49 1.25
N ASP A 604 -30.64 35.48 1.81
CA ASP A 604 -31.66 35.66 2.86
C ASP A 604 -30.98 36.07 4.18
N THR A 605 -30.62 37.35 4.31
CA THR A 605 -29.88 37.87 5.46
C THR A 605 -30.16 39.35 5.70
N GLN A 606 -30.29 39.71 6.98
CA GLN A 606 -30.31 41.08 7.45
C GLN A 606 -28.85 41.55 7.62
N ILE A 607 -28.40 42.51 6.81
CA ILE A 607 -27.00 42.95 6.72
C ILE A 607 -26.51 43.51 8.05
N ALA A 608 -27.36 44.23 8.79
CA ALA A 608 -27.04 44.75 10.12
C ALA A 608 -26.75 43.64 11.17
N LYS A 609 -27.20 42.40 10.93
CA LYS A 609 -27.03 41.26 11.86
C LYS A 609 -25.80 40.40 11.56
N ILE A 610 -25.01 40.73 10.53
CA ILE A 610 -23.81 39.98 10.16
C ILE A 610 -22.55 40.82 10.36
N LYS A 611 -21.43 40.12 10.60
CA LYS A 611 -20.11 40.75 10.73
C LYS A 611 -19.61 41.25 9.37
N GLN A 612 -18.86 42.34 9.35
CA GLN A 612 -18.31 42.94 8.14
C GLN A 612 -17.50 41.95 7.29
N ASN A 613 -16.67 41.11 7.91
CA ASN A 613 -15.89 40.10 7.18
C ASN A 613 -16.78 39.06 6.48
N THR A 614 -17.93 38.70 7.07
CA THR A 614 -18.89 37.78 6.44
C THR A 614 -19.53 38.43 5.21
N PHE A 615 -19.85 39.72 5.28
CA PHE A 615 -20.39 40.46 4.16
C PHE A 615 -19.37 40.62 3.02
N ARG A 616 -18.13 41.00 3.32
CA ARG A 616 -17.03 41.06 2.34
C ARG A 616 -16.81 39.72 1.64
N LYS A 617 -16.89 38.62 2.39
CA LYS A 617 -16.84 37.27 1.83
C LYS A 617 -17.97 37.04 0.82
N ASN A 618 -19.20 37.44 1.13
CA ASN A 618 -20.32 37.33 0.19
C ASN A 618 -20.08 38.12 -1.11
N LEU A 619 -19.54 39.35 -1.02
CA LEU A 619 -19.21 40.16 -2.20
C LEU A 619 -18.12 39.49 -3.05
N SER A 620 -17.02 39.05 -2.43
CA SER A 620 -15.95 38.34 -3.13
C SER A 620 -16.43 37.03 -3.77
N GLU A 621 -17.37 36.35 -3.12
CA GLU A 621 -17.97 35.11 -3.61
C GLU A 621 -18.85 35.38 -4.84
N LEU A 622 -19.64 36.46 -4.84
CA LEU A 622 -20.45 36.87 -5.99
C LEU A 622 -19.56 37.13 -7.22
N ILE A 623 -18.55 38.00 -7.08
CA ILE A 623 -17.66 38.36 -8.18
C ILE A 623 -16.81 37.18 -8.64
N GLY A 624 -16.28 36.40 -7.69
CA GLY A 624 -15.43 35.26 -8.00
C GLY A 624 -16.18 34.10 -8.67
N LYS A 625 -17.41 33.79 -8.23
CA LYS A 625 -18.20 32.69 -8.79
C LYS A 625 -18.85 33.06 -10.13
N TYR A 626 -19.23 34.31 -10.31
CA TYR A 626 -20.07 34.74 -11.43
C TYR A 626 -19.37 35.77 -12.32
N LYS A 627 -18.06 35.59 -12.51
CA LYS A 627 -17.21 36.49 -13.29
C LYS A 627 -17.82 36.77 -14.67
N GLU A 628 -17.96 38.04 -15.00
CA GLU A 628 -18.30 38.50 -16.36
C GLU A 628 -17.41 37.82 -17.41
N GLY A 629 -18.00 37.52 -18.56
CA GLY A 629 -17.36 36.73 -19.61
C GLY A 629 -17.52 35.21 -19.45
N THR A 630 -17.98 34.71 -18.31
CA THR A 630 -18.25 33.26 -18.12
C THR A 630 -19.36 32.79 -19.07
N LYS A 631 -19.10 31.71 -19.82
CA LYS A 631 -20.03 31.18 -20.83
C LYS A 631 -21.15 30.35 -20.18
N ILE A 632 -22.35 30.45 -20.76
CA ILE A 632 -23.50 29.59 -20.44
C ILE A 632 -23.44 28.37 -21.37
N PRO A 633 -23.15 27.15 -20.86
CA PRO A 633 -23.01 25.96 -21.67
C PRO A 633 -24.37 25.41 -22.13
N ASP A 634 -24.32 24.60 -23.17
CA ASP A 634 -25.48 23.87 -23.68
C ASP A 634 -25.83 22.71 -22.73
N THR A 635 -26.92 22.84 -21.98
CA THR A 635 -27.42 21.82 -21.06
C THR A 635 -28.90 21.53 -21.33
N ALA A 636 -29.36 20.33 -20.95
CA ALA A 636 -30.77 19.96 -21.10
C ALA A 636 -31.72 20.99 -20.48
N LYS A 637 -31.41 21.52 -19.29
CA LYS A 637 -32.17 22.59 -18.63
C LYS A 637 -32.14 23.90 -19.45
N ALA A 638 -30.96 24.32 -19.91
CA ALA A 638 -30.82 25.54 -20.70
C ALA A 638 -31.62 25.47 -22.01
N ARG A 639 -31.66 24.32 -22.70
CA ARG A 639 -32.47 24.12 -23.91
C ARG A 639 -33.97 24.28 -23.65
N MET A 640 -34.44 23.86 -22.47
CA MET A 640 -35.85 23.94 -22.09
C MET A 640 -36.26 25.34 -21.58
N GLU A 641 -35.42 25.97 -20.75
CA GLU A 641 -35.83 27.17 -20.00
C GLU A 641 -35.28 28.48 -20.56
N TYR A 642 -34.11 28.48 -21.20
CA TYR A 642 -33.45 29.68 -21.72
C TYR A 642 -32.56 29.41 -22.95
N PRO A 643 -33.11 28.84 -24.04
CA PRO A 643 -32.30 28.41 -25.20
C PRO A 643 -31.55 29.57 -25.87
N HIS A 644 -32.11 30.79 -25.83
CA HIS A 644 -31.53 32.01 -26.40
C HIS A 644 -30.28 32.52 -25.66
N LEU A 645 -29.92 31.93 -24.51
CA LEU A 645 -28.72 32.27 -23.73
C LEU A 645 -27.58 31.26 -23.91
N ILE A 646 -27.84 30.12 -24.52
CA ILE A 646 -26.83 29.09 -24.76
C ILE A 646 -25.69 29.67 -25.60
N GLY A 647 -24.47 29.48 -25.14
CA GLY A 647 -23.26 29.98 -25.81
C GLY A 647 -22.93 31.45 -25.55
N LYS A 648 -23.86 32.24 -24.99
CA LYS A 648 -23.61 33.63 -24.60
C LYS A 648 -22.77 33.71 -23.33
N ARG A 649 -22.14 34.86 -23.11
CA ARG A 649 -21.33 35.16 -21.93
C ARG A 649 -22.14 36.00 -20.93
N LEU A 650 -21.82 35.85 -19.65
CA LEU A 650 -22.38 36.72 -18.62
C LEU A 650 -21.87 38.15 -18.79
N GLU A 651 -22.79 39.10 -18.78
CA GLU A 651 -22.56 40.53 -18.93
C GLU A 651 -23.64 41.30 -18.15
N GLY A 652 -23.23 42.36 -17.46
CA GLY A 652 -24.11 43.24 -16.68
C GLY A 652 -23.61 43.45 -15.26
N ASP A 653 -24.26 44.37 -14.54
CA ASP A 653 -23.84 44.76 -13.19
C ASP A 653 -24.15 43.68 -12.15
N TYR A 654 -23.31 43.57 -11.13
CA TYR A 654 -23.54 42.63 -10.03
C TYR A 654 -24.56 43.15 -9.03
N TYR A 655 -25.62 42.37 -8.79
CA TYR A 655 -26.63 42.66 -7.79
C TYR A 655 -26.56 41.62 -6.66
N LEU A 656 -26.40 42.11 -5.42
CA LEU A 656 -26.64 41.34 -4.22
C LEU A 656 -28.07 41.60 -3.76
N GLU A 657 -28.97 40.65 -4.04
CA GLU A 657 -30.39 40.77 -3.71
C GLU A 657 -30.68 40.20 -2.31
N VAL A 658 -31.30 41.01 -1.46
CA VAL A 658 -31.52 40.73 -0.03
C VAL A 658 -32.99 40.97 0.37
N PRO A 659 -33.50 40.41 1.48
CA PRO A 659 -34.81 40.79 2.00
C PRO A 659 -34.83 42.29 2.38
N VAL A 660 -36.03 42.87 2.48
CA VAL A 660 -36.20 44.24 3.00
C VAL A 660 -35.51 44.33 4.36
N GLN A 661 -34.64 45.33 4.52
CA GLN A 661 -33.82 45.47 5.71
C GLN A 661 -34.65 46.11 6.84
N THR A 662 -34.74 45.43 7.98
CA THR A 662 -35.50 45.89 9.15
C THR A 662 -34.77 46.96 9.95
N SER A 663 -33.50 47.20 9.63
CA SER A 663 -32.64 48.22 10.25
C SER A 663 -31.80 48.88 9.15
N PRO A 664 -31.35 50.13 9.33
CA PRO A 664 -30.53 50.81 8.33
C PRO A 664 -29.31 49.99 7.93
N VAL A 665 -29.06 49.87 6.62
CA VAL A 665 -27.87 49.18 6.12
C VAL A 665 -26.62 49.92 6.62
N PRO A 666 -25.70 49.25 7.33
CA PRO A 666 -24.53 49.93 7.89
C PRO A 666 -23.69 50.62 6.81
N LYS A 667 -23.18 51.82 7.12
CA LYS A 667 -22.35 52.61 6.18
C LYS A 667 -21.15 51.82 5.65
N TRP A 668 -20.56 50.95 6.48
CA TRP A 668 -19.44 50.11 6.06
C TRP A 668 -19.82 49.10 4.96
N ALA A 669 -21.05 48.58 4.97
CA ALA A 669 -21.51 47.62 3.98
C ALA A 669 -21.73 48.29 2.63
N LEU A 670 -22.27 49.51 2.64
CA LEU A 670 -22.46 50.33 1.45
C LEU A 670 -21.11 50.70 0.81
N LYS A 671 -20.12 51.11 1.61
CA LYS A 671 -18.76 51.39 1.13
C LYS A 671 -18.07 50.15 0.54
N ASP A 672 -18.18 49.00 1.21
CA ASP A 672 -17.55 47.76 0.74
C ASP A 672 -18.20 47.26 -0.57
N ALA A 673 -19.52 47.42 -0.71
CA ALA A 673 -20.25 47.07 -1.94
C ALA A 673 -19.89 47.99 -3.10
N GLU A 674 -19.85 49.32 -2.88
CA GLU A 674 -19.42 50.31 -3.86
C GLU A 674 -17.98 50.05 -4.33
N LYS A 675 -17.04 49.80 -3.40
CA LYS A 675 -15.66 49.45 -3.72
C LYS A 675 -15.55 48.17 -4.57
N SER A 676 -16.48 47.24 -4.40
CA SER A 676 -16.49 45.97 -5.11
C SER A 676 -17.31 46.02 -6.41
N GLY A 677 -17.91 47.17 -6.75
CA GLY A 677 -18.79 47.29 -7.92
C GLY A 677 -20.09 46.50 -7.81
N VAL A 678 -20.58 46.25 -6.59
CA VAL A 678 -21.80 45.46 -6.34
C VAL A 678 -22.93 46.36 -5.85
N ILE A 679 -24.11 46.24 -6.46
CA ILE A 679 -25.32 46.96 -6.10
C ILE A 679 -26.13 46.13 -5.10
N ILE A 680 -26.44 46.69 -3.93
CA ILE A 680 -27.30 46.04 -2.95
C ILE A 680 -28.75 46.45 -3.23
N ARG A 681 -29.61 45.49 -3.53
CA ARG A 681 -31.04 45.71 -3.82
C ARG A 681 -31.90 44.82 -2.93
N ASP A 682 -32.98 45.35 -2.36
CA ASP A 682 -33.96 44.50 -1.70
C ASP A 682 -34.97 43.87 -2.67
N ILE A 683 -35.70 42.87 -2.20
CA ILE A 683 -36.80 42.25 -2.94
C ILE A 683 -37.98 43.22 -3.24
N LYS A 684 -37.98 44.47 -2.83
CA LYS A 684 -38.96 45.47 -3.29
C LYS A 684 -38.39 46.37 -4.39
N GLY A 685 -37.14 46.16 -4.78
CA GLY A 685 -36.43 46.95 -5.78
C GLY A 685 -35.74 48.19 -5.20
N PHE A 686 -35.76 48.39 -3.88
CA PHE A 686 -35.06 49.50 -3.24
C PHE A 686 -33.55 49.26 -3.26
N ILE A 687 -32.80 50.22 -3.80
CA ILE A 687 -31.35 50.15 -3.88
C ILE A 687 -30.75 50.93 -2.71
N TYR A 688 -29.95 50.25 -1.89
CA TYR A 688 -29.25 50.90 -0.78
C TYR A 688 -27.97 51.55 -1.29
N LYS A 689 -27.86 52.87 -1.13
CA LYS A 689 -26.67 53.66 -1.49
C LYS A 689 -26.25 54.53 -0.32
N LEU A 690 -24.99 54.97 -0.31
CA LEU A 690 -24.56 56.03 0.59
C LEU A 690 -25.38 57.30 0.27
N PRO A 691 -25.86 58.04 1.28
CA PRO A 691 -26.46 59.35 1.02
C PRO A 691 -25.43 60.21 0.29
N LYS A 692 -25.82 60.81 -0.83
CA LYS A 692 -25.03 61.85 -1.48
C LYS A 692 -24.93 62.99 -0.47
N GLY A 693 -23.71 63.34 -0.08
CA GLY A 693 -23.43 64.45 0.82
C GLY A 693 -23.93 65.77 0.25
#